data_AF-A0A4P9CDN9-F1
#
_entry.id   AF-A0A4P9CDN9-F1
#
_cell.length_a   1.000
_cell.length_b   1.000
_cell.length_c   1.000
_cell.angle_alpha   90.00
_cell.angle_beta   90.00
_cell.angle_gamma   90.00
#
_symmetry.space_group_name_H-M   'P 1'
#
loop_
_entity.id
_entity.type
_entity.pdbx_description
1 polymer ?
#
loop_
_entity_poly.entity_id
_entity_poly.type
_entity_poly.pdbx_seq_one_letter_code
_entity_poly.pdbx_strand_id
1 'polypeptide(L)'
;MKIINIGILAHVDAGKTTLTESLLYASGAISEPGSVEKGTTRTDTMFLERQRGITIQAAVTSFQWHRCKVNIVDTPGHMDFLAEVYRSLAVLDGAILVISAKDGVQAQTRILFHALRKMNIPTVIFINKIDQAGVDLQSVVQSVRDKLSADIIIKQTVSLSPEIVLEENTDIEAWDAVIENNDELLEKYIAGEPISREKLAREEQQRVQDASLFPVYHGSAKNGLGIQPLMDAVTGLFQPIGEQGGAALCGSVFKVEYTDCGQRRVYLRLYSGTLRLRDTVALAGREKLKITEMRIPSKGEIVRTDTAYQGEIVILPSDSVRLNDVLGDQTRLPRKRWREDPLPMLRTTIAPKTAAQRERLLDALTQLADTDPLLRCEVDSITHEIILSFLGRVQLEVVSALLSEKYKLETVVKEPSVIYMERPLKAASHTIHIEVPPNPFWASIGLSVTPLSLGSGVQYESRVSLGYLNQSFQNAVRDGIRYGLEQGLFGWNVTDCKICFEYGLYYSPVSTPADFRSLAPIVLEQALKESGTQLLEPYLSFTLYAPQEYLSRAYHDAPKYCATIETAQVKKDEVVFTGEIPARCIQAYRTDLAFYTNGQSVCLTELKGYQAAVGEPVIQPRRPNSRLDKVRHMFSKIT
;
A
#
# COMPACT_ATOMS: atom_id res chain seq x y z
N MET A 1 13.55 5.06 28.83
CA MET A 1 13.34 3.65 28.41
C MET A 1 13.42 3.62 26.89
N LYS A 2 14.16 2.69 26.28
CA LYS A 2 14.24 2.55 24.82
C LYS A 2 12.94 1.92 24.32
N ILE A 3 12.36 2.43 23.24
CA ILE A 3 11.15 1.88 22.60
C ILE A 3 11.50 1.57 21.15
N ILE A 4 11.25 0.34 20.72
CA ILE A 4 11.51 -0.14 19.36
C ILE A 4 10.20 -0.66 18.77
N ASN A 5 9.91 -0.30 17.54
CA ASN A 5 8.76 -0.77 16.78
C ASN A 5 9.26 -1.75 15.71
N ILE A 6 8.89 -3.02 15.81
CA ILE A 6 9.29 -4.06 14.85
C ILE A 6 8.10 -4.59 14.07
N GLY A 7 8.36 -5.02 12.83
CA GLY A 7 7.42 -5.82 12.06
C GLY A 7 7.93 -7.25 11.93
N ILE A 8 7.01 -8.21 11.87
CA ILE A 8 7.35 -9.61 11.55
C ILE A 8 6.75 -9.92 10.19
N LEU A 9 7.60 -10.33 9.25
CA LEU A 9 7.24 -10.59 7.86
C LEU A 9 7.57 -12.03 7.52
N ALA A 10 6.67 -12.72 6.85
CA ALA A 10 6.91 -14.09 6.43
C ALA A 10 6.03 -14.47 5.23
N HIS A 11 6.47 -15.46 4.46
CA HIS A 11 5.58 -16.14 3.52
C HIS A 11 4.55 -17.00 4.29
N VAL A 12 3.52 -17.46 3.57
CA VAL A 12 2.45 -18.29 4.12
C VAL A 12 3.07 -19.52 4.81
N ASP A 13 2.56 -19.85 5.99
CA ASP A 13 3.01 -20.98 6.83
C ASP A 13 4.46 -20.93 7.34
N ALA A 14 5.26 -19.91 7.08
CA ALA A 14 6.64 -19.81 7.62
C ALA A 14 6.70 -19.74 9.16
N GLY A 15 5.57 -19.46 9.82
CA GLY A 15 5.43 -19.44 11.27
C GLY A 15 5.48 -18.03 11.88
N LYS A 16 5.05 -17.00 11.14
CA LYS A 16 4.93 -15.61 11.62
C LYS A 16 4.17 -15.50 12.93
N THR A 17 2.91 -15.97 12.95
CA THR A 17 2.05 -15.94 14.14
C THR A 17 2.66 -16.74 15.29
N THR A 18 3.20 -17.93 15.01
CA THR A 18 3.87 -18.76 16.01
C THR A 18 5.06 -18.05 16.63
N LEU A 19 5.86 -17.33 15.83
CA LEU A 19 6.97 -16.53 16.32
C LEU A 19 6.48 -15.38 17.21
N THR A 20 5.44 -14.67 16.79
CA THR A 20 4.85 -13.58 17.59
C THR A 20 4.40 -14.08 18.96
N GLU A 21 3.65 -15.18 19.02
CA GLU A 21 3.23 -15.81 20.28
C GLU A 21 4.42 -16.24 21.14
N SER A 22 5.46 -16.79 20.52
CA SER A 22 6.67 -17.23 21.22
C SER A 22 7.44 -16.08 21.85
N LEU A 23 7.52 -14.93 21.16
CA LEU A 23 8.12 -13.70 21.69
C LEU A 23 7.32 -13.16 22.88
N LEU A 24 5.98 -13.14 22.77
CA LEU A 24 5.11 -12.70 23.86
C LEU A 24 5.21 -13.62 25.08
N TYR A 25 5.29 -14.94 24.86
CA TYR A 25 5.41 -15.90 25.95
C TYR A 25 6.78 -15.84 26.62
N ALA A 26 7.87 -15.84 25.83
CA ALA A 26 9.23 -15.82 26.36
C ALA A 26 9.56 -14.52 27.13
N SER A 27 8.91 -13.41 26.78
CA SER A 27 9.02 -12.14 27.52
C SER A 27 8.14 -12.05 28.76
N GLY A 28 7.26 -13.05 28.99
CA GLY A 28 6.29 -13.05 30.08
C GLY A 28 5.10 -12.10 29.87
N ALA A 29 4.89 -11.61 28.65
CA ALA A 29 3.73 -10.79 28.31
C ALA A 29 2.41 -11.60 28.29
N ILE A 30 2.49 -12.90 27.99
CA ILE A 30 1.36 -13.84 28.08
C ILE A 30 1.74 -15.04 28.95
N SER A 31 0.76 -15.59 29.65
CA SER A 31 0.96 -16.73 30.57
C SER A 31 1.05 -18.08 29.86
N GLU A 32 0.47 -18.20 28.66
CA GLU A 32 0.48 -19.41 27.85
C GLU A 32 0.63 -19.03 26.37
N PRO A 33 1.39 -19.80 25.57
CA PRO A 33 1.52 -19.52 24.14
C PRO A 33 0.23 -19.85 23.38
N GLY A 34 -0.25 -18.93 22.55
CA GLY A 34 -1.35 -19.18 21.62
C GLY A 34 -0.98 -20.21 20.56
N SER A 35 -1.97 -20.96 20.06
CA SER A 35 -1.81 -21.98 19.02
C SER A 35 -2.64 -21.63 17.80
N VAL A 36 -2.00 -21.65 16.62
CA VAL A 36 -2.68 -21.43 15.33
C VAL A 36 -3.69 -22.54 15.07
N GLU A 37 -3.30 -23.80 15.27
CA GLU A 37 -4.17 -24.98 15.10
C GLU A 37 -5.42 -24.93 15.99
N LYS A 38 -5.32 -24.34 17.18
CA LYS A 38 -6.44 -24.17 18.12
C LYS A 38 -7.16 -22.82 17.99
N GLY A 39 -6.69 -21.92 17.11
CA GLY A 39 -7.24 -20.58 16.94
C GLY A 39 -7.16 -19.70 18.19
N THR A 40 -6.16 -19.89 19.05
CA THR A 40 -6.02 -19.14 20.32
C THR A 40 -5.00 -18.00 20.24
N THR A 41 -4.49 -17.70 19.04
CA THR A 41 -3.50 -16.65 18.81
C THR A 41 -4.10 -15.25 18.97
N ARG A 42 -3.28 -14.31 19.44
CA ARG A 42 -3.66 -12.92 19.74
C ARG A 42 -3.64 -12.02 18.52
N THR A 43 -2.87 -12.36 17.49
CA THR A 43 -2.75 -11.54 16.28
C THR A 43 -3.76 -11.91 15.20
N ASP A 44 -4.12 -13.18 15.06
CA ASP A 44 -5.15 -13.64 14.11
C ASP A 44 -6.53 -13.56 14.76
N THR A 45 -7.05 -12.34 14.87
CA THR A 45 -8.35 -12.08 15.52
C THR A 45 -9.53 -12.36 14.58
N MET A 46 -9.34 -12.27 13.26
CA MET A 46 -10.42 -12.51 12.30
C MET A 46 -10.52 -13.99 11.91
N PHE A 47 -11.76 -14.49 11.79
CA PHE A 47 -12.02 -15.86 11.35
C PHE A 47 -11.42 -16.15 9.96
N LEU A 48 -11.55 -15.21 9.03
CA LEU A 48 -10.99 -15.32 7.68
C LEU A 48 -9.45 -15.44 7.66
N GLU A 49 -8.75 -14.74 8.56
CA GLU A 49 -7.30 -14.85 8.70
C GLU A 49 -6.90 -16.28 9.10
N ARG A 50 -7.65 -16.88 10.02
CA ARG A 50 -7.46 -18.27 10.47
C ARG A 50 -7.80 -19.29 9.39
N GLN A 51 -8.87 -19.04 8.62
CA GLN A 51 -9.31 -19.96 7.57
C GLN A 51 -8.32 -19.98 6.39
N ARG A 52 -7.77 -18.82 6.02
CA ARG A 52 -6.87 -18.70 4.85
C ARG A 52 -5.39 -18.73 5.20
N GLY A 53 -5.03 -18.71 6.49
CA GLY A 53 -3.63 -18.69 6.93
C GLY A 53 -2.88 -17.41 6.53
N ILE A 54 -3.60 -16.30 6.29
CA ILE A 54 -3.03 -15.00 5.91
C ILE A 54 -3.43 -13.93 6.92
N THR A 55 -2.54 -13.00 7.21
CA THR A 55 -2.87 -11.79 7.96
C THR A 55 -3.38 -10.72 7.01
N ILE A 56 -4.52 -10.12 7.35
CA ILE A 56 -5.24 -9.17 6.51
C ILE A 56 -5.09 -7.75 7.07
N GLN A 57 -5.19 -7.59 8.39
CA GLN A 57 -5.02 -6.28 9.06
C GLN A 57 -3.85 -6.32 10.02
N ALA A 58 -3.12 -5.20 10.12
CA ALA A 58 -1.98 -5.15 11.02
C ALA A 58 -2.42 -5.18 12.50
N ALA A 59 -2.01 -6.18 13.28
CA ALA A 59 -2.23 -6.22 14.72
C ALA A 59 -1.08 -5.52 15.46
N VAL A 60 -1.38 -4.79 16.53
CA VAL A 60 -0.35 -4.15 17.37
C VAL A 60 -0.37 -4.76 18.76
N THR A 61 0.78 -5.27 19.19
CA THR A 61 1.02 -5.77 20.55
C THR A 61 2.37 -5.27 21.06
N SER A 62 2.72 -5.55 22.31
CA SER A 62 4.04 -5.21 22.82
C SER A 62 4.52 -6.17 23.88
N PHE A 63 5.83 -6.26 24.03
CA PHE A 63 6.47 -6.91 25.15
C PHE A 63 7.59 -6.04 25.72
N GLN A 64 8.10 -6.46 26.87
CA GLN A 64 9.26 -5.83 27.49
C GLN A 64 10.38 -6.86 27.56
N TRP A 65 11.55 -6.47 27.06
CA TRP A 65 12.76 -7.29 27.12
C TRP A 65 13.91 -6.43 27.61
N HIS A 66 14.56 -6.86 28.70
CA HIS A 66 15.51 -6.04 29.46
C HIS A 66 14.91 -4.66 29.82
N ARG A 67 15.61 -3.57 29.48
CA ARG A 67 15.16 -2.17 29.67
C ARG A 67 14.58 -1.54 28.39
N CYS A 68 14.12 -2.38 27.46
CA CYS A 68 13.54 -1.98 26.19
C CYS A 68 12.08 -2.44 26.08
N LYS A 69 11.20 -1.54 25.64
CA LYS A 69 9.85 -1.90 25.18
C LYS A 69 9.91 -2.17 23.69
N VAL A 70 9.30 -3.28 23.27
CA VAL A 70 9.23 -3.66 21.86
C VAL A 70 7.77 -3.73 21.47
N ASN A 71 7.35 -2.86 20.55
CA ASN A 71 6.04 -2.93 19.91
C ASN A 71 6.15 -3.81 18.67
N ILE A 72 5.26 -4.79 18.53
CA ILE A 72 5.16 -5.64 17.34
C ILE A 72 3.99 -5.12 16.50
N VAL A 73 4.24 -4.84 15.24
CA VAL A 73 3.23 -4.58 14.22
C VAL A 73 3.20 -5.79 13.29
N ASP A 74 2.18 -6.62 13.43
CA ASP A 74 2.06 -7.86 12.68
C ASP A 74 1.55 -7.58 11.27
N THR A 75 2.41 -7.59 10.25
CA THR A 75 2.04 -7.10 8.90
C THR A 75 1.44 -8.20 8.01
N PRO A 76 0.55 -7.87 7.06
CA PRO A 76 0.13 -8.80 6.02
C PRO A 76 1.31 -9.36 5.20
N GLY A 77 1.24 -10.63 4.81
CA GLY A 77 2.25 -11.28 3.97
C GLY A 77 1.91 -11.33 2.48
N HIS A 78 0.72 -10.85 2.08
CA HIS A 78 0.16 -11.04 0.74
C HIS A 78 0.18 -9.75 -0.09
N MET A 79 0.47 -9.87 -1.40
CA MET A 79 0.66 -8.73 -2.32
C MET A 79 -0.58 -7.84 -2.50
N ASP A 80 -1.78 -8.43 -2.51
CA ASP A 80 -3.00 -7.63 -2.67
C ASP A 80 -3.23 -6.65 -1.51
N PHE A 81 -2.47 -6.77 -0.41
CA PHE A 81 -2.44 -5.83 0.71
C PHE A 81 -1.19 -4.95 0.73
N LEU A 82 -0.51 -4.76 -0.42
CA LEU A 82 0.74 -3.97 -0.50
C LEU A 82 0.62 -2.58 0.16
N ALA A 83 -0.51 -1.89 0.02
CA ALA A 83 -0.67 -0.59 0.69
C ALA A 83 -0.69 -0.72 2.21
N GLU A 84 -1.30 -1.76 2.78
CA GLU A 84 -1.24 -2.03 4.22
C GLU A 84 0.16 -2.44 4.65
N VAL A 85 0.86 -3.24 3.84
CA VAL A 85 2.26 -3.62 4.08
C VAL A 85 3.14 -2.38 4.12
N TYR A 86 3.12 -1.52 3.10
CA TYR A 86 3.93 -0.31 3.04
C TYR A 86 3.60 0.68 4.16
N ARG A 87 2.32 0.83 4.55
CA ARG A 87 1.92 1.65 5.71
C ARG A 87 2.49 1.11 7.01
N SER A 88 2.36 -0.20 7.22
CA SER A 88 2.85 -0.85 8.43
C SER A 88 4.38 -0.78 8.51
N LEU A 89 5.06 -1.03 7.39
CA LEU A 89 6.51 -0.90 7.25
C LEU A 89 7.01 0.53 7.52
N ALA A 90 6.25 1.56 7.12
CA ALA A 90 6.62 2.96 7.31
C ALA A 90 6.80 3.36 8.79
N VAL A 91 6.12 2.66 9.70
CA VAL A 91 6.18 2.91 11.15
C VAL A 91 7.13 1.99 11.90
N LEU A 92 7.98 1.23 11.22
CA LEU A 92 8.93 0.32 11.85
C LEU A 92 10.33 0.90 11.98
N ASP A 93 10.96 0.62 13.13
CA ASP A 93 12.39 0.79 13.42
C ASP A 93 13.23 -0.36 12.85
N GLY A 94 12.65 -1.55 12.76
CA GLY A 94 13.29 -2.72 12.16
C GLY A 94 12.28 -3.82 11.85
N ALA A 95 12.74 -4.91 11.23
CA ALA A 95 11.90 -6.01 10.83
C ALA A 95 12.57 -7.36 11.09
N ILE A 96 11.75 -8.38 11.35
CA ILE A 96 12.16 -9.78 11.39
C ILE A 96 11.57 -10.46 10.16
N LEU A 97 12.43 -10.91 9.23
CA LEU A 97 12.02 -11.71 8.08
C LEU A 97 12.13 -13.19 8.43
N VAL A 98 10.99 -13.88 8.52
CA VAL A 98 10.90 -15.29 8.91
C VAL A 98 10.91 -16.18 7.68
N ILE A 99 11.80 -17.16 7.68
CA ILE A 99 11.98 -18.13 6.61
C ILE A 99 11.84 -19.53 7.19
N SER A 100 11.00 -20.38 6.61
CA SER A 100 10.91 -21.79 6.99
C SER A 100 12.18 -22.52 6.56
N ALA A 101 12.83 -23.23 7.48
CA ALA A 101 14.01 -24.04 7.19
C ALA A 101 13.72 -25.22 6.25
N LYS A 102 12.45 -25.67 6.20
CA LYS A 102 12.01 -26.72 5.28
C LYS A 102 11.76 -26.18 3.87
N ASP A 103 11.15 -25.01 3.78
CA ASP A 103 10.67 -24.46 2.49
C ASP A 103 11.69 -23.50 1.85
N GLY A 104 12.65 -22.99 2.62
CA GLY A 104 13.66 -22.04 2.16
C GLY A 104 13.09 -20.71 1.67
N VAL A 105 13.82 -20.04 0.77
CA VAL A 105 13.39 -18.75 0.21
C VAL A 105 12.31 -18.97 -0.85
N GLN A 106 11.08 -18.66 -0.46
CA GLN A 106 9.89 -18.69 -1.30
C GLN A 106 9.69 -17.41 -2.12
N ALA A 107 8.78 -17.49 -3.09
CA ALA A 107 8.42 -16.37 -3.95
C ALA A 107 8.04 -15.11 -3.14
N GLN A 108 7.10 -15.26 -2.21
CA GLN A 108 6.60 -14.19 -1.35
C GLN A 108 7.70 -13.61 -0.45
N THR A 109 8.64 -14.43 0.05
CA THR A 109 9.79 -13.97 0.84
C THR A 109 10.59 -12.90 0.10
N ARG A 110 10.81 -13.09 -1.21
CA ARG A 110 11.56 -12.14 -2.05
C ARG A 110 10.82 -10.82 -2.21
N ILE A 111 9.49 -10.86 -2.28
CA ILE A 111 8.64 -9.67 -2.37
C ILE A 111 8.73 -8.85 -1.09
N LEU A 112 8.60 -9.52 0.06
CA LEU A 112 8.68 -8.87 1.38
C LEU A 112 10.08 -8.29 1.60
N PHE A 113 11.14 -9.03 1.25
CA PHE A 113 12.51 -8.54 1.32
C PHE A 113 12.76 -7.34 0.39
N HIS A 114 12.23 -7.36 -0.83
CA HIS A 114 12.30 -6.22 -1.74
C HIS A 114 11.62 -4.97 -1.15
N ALA A 115 10.44 -5.12 -0.53
CA ALA A 115 9.76 -4.01 0.14
C ALA A 115 10.59 -3.44 1.31
N LEU A 116 11.20 -4.31 2.14
CA LEU A 116 12.09 -3.90 3.22
C LEU A 116 13.30 -3.12 2.71
N ARG A 117 13.93 -3.58 1.62
CA ARG A 117 15.05 -2.90 0.95
C ARG A 117 14.64 -1.55 0.37
N LYS A 118 13.52 -1.48 -0.37
CA LYS A 118 13.00 -0.24 -0.98
C LYS A 118 12.71 0.84 0.08
N MET A 119 12.32 0.43 1.29
CA MET A 119 12.05 1.34 2.42
C MET A 119 13.24 1.58 3.35
N ASN A 120 14.39 0.97 3.08
CA ASN A 120 15.59 1.02 3.92
C ASN A 120 15.29 0.65 5.38
N ILE A 121 14.66 -0.52 5.59
CA ILE A 121 14.28 -1.01 6.91
C ILE A 121 15.34 -2.00 7.42
N PRO A 122 15.98 -1.74 8.58
CA PRO A 122 16.88 -2.68 9.24
C PRO A 122 16.21 -4.03 9.43
N THR A 123 16.84 -5.11 8.97
CA THR A 123 16.19 -6.43 8.93
C THR A 123 17.08 -7.51 9.51
N VAL A 124 16.50 -8.32 10.41
CA VAL A 124 17.07 -9.58 10.89
C VAL A 124 16.33 -10.72 10.21
N ILE A 125 17.07 -11.71 9.70
CA ILE A 125 16.50 -12.92 9.11
C ILE A 125 16.44 -14.00 10.19
N PHE A 126 15.28 -14.64 10.34
CA PHE A 126 15.09 -15.75 11.28
C PHE A 126 14.68 -17.01 10.50
N ILE A 127 15.58 -18.00 10.47
CA ILE A 127 15.32 -19.32 9.90
C ILE A 127 14.61 -20.17 10.96
N ASN A 128 13.30 -20.32 10.80
CA ASN A 128 12.39 -20.98 11.71
C ASN A 128 12.18 -22.46 11.34
N LYS A 129 11.61 -23.25 12.25
CA LYS A 129 11.27 -24.67 12.06
C LYS A 129 12.48 -25.58 11.81
N ILE A 130 13.63 -25.25 12.42
CA ILE A 130 14.84 -26.09 12.33
C ILE A 130 14.66 -27.48 12.96
N ASP A 131 13.58 -27.69 13.71
CA ASP A 131 13.21 -28.95 14.36
C ASP A 131 12.56 -29.98 13.42
N GLN A 132 12.29 -29.60 12.17
CA GLN A 132 11.68 -30.53 11.22
C GLN A 132 12.70 -31.50 10.61
N ALA A 133 12.27 -32.73 10.38
CA ALA A 133 13.09 -33.73 9.72
C ALA A 133 13.39 -33.34 8.26
N GLY A 134 14.62 -33.59 7.82
CA GLY A 134 15.07 -33.31 6.44
C GLY A 134 15.45 -31.86 6.18
N VAL A 135 15.61 -31.03 7.23
CA VAL A 135 16.12 -29.66 7.10
C VAL A 135 17.61 -29.68 6.74
N ASP A 136 17.96 -29.01 5.65
CA ASP A 136 19.33 -28.70 5.25
C ASP A 136 19.57 -27.20 5.38
N LEU A 137 20.18 -26.80 6.51
CA LEU A 137 20.44 -25.39 6.81
C LEU A 137 21.46 -24.77 5.87
N GLN A 138 22.44 -25.53 5.38
CA GLN A 138 23.45 -25.00 4.46
C GLN A 138 22.81 -24.60 3.14
N SER A 139 21.92 -25.44 2.61
CA SER A 139 21.15 -25.13 1.40
C SER A 139 20.23 -23.92 1.59
N VAL A 140 19.57 -23.79 2.75
CA VAL A 140 18.70 -22.63 3.05
C VAL A 140 19.51 -21.34 3.12
N VAL A 141 20.65 -21.33 3.81
CA VAL A 141 21.55 -20.17 3.91
C VAL A 141 22.08 -19.79 2.54
N GLN A 142 22.47 -20.77 1.72
CA GLN A 142 22.90 -20.50 0.34
C GLN A 142 21.76 -19.90 -0.50
N SER A 143 20.53 -20.40 -0.32
CA SER A 143 19.32 -19.83 -0.95
C SER A 143 19.09 -18.37 -0.55
N VAL A 144 19.32 -18.01 0.73
CA VAL A 144 19.26 -16.63 1.21
C VAL A 144 20.31 -15.77 0.51
N ARG A 145 21.56 -16.25 0.40
CA ARG A 145 22.63 -15.54 -0.30
C ARG A 145 22.30 -15.26 -1.77
N ASP A 146 21.80 -16.27 -2.45
CA ASP A 146 21.58 -16.21 -3.90
C ASP A 146 20.32 -15.43 -4.28
N LYS A 147 19.25 -15.56 -3.49
CA LYS A 147 17.92 -15.02 -3.85
C LYS A 147 17.56 -13.71 -3.14
N LEU A 148 18.15 -13.43 -1.97
CA LEU A 148 17.87 -12.22 -1.18
C LEU A 148 19.05 -11.26 -1.20
N SER A 149 20.18 -11.61 -0.59
CA SER A 149 21.36 -10.74 -0.51
C SER A 149 22.59 -11.56 -0.14
N ALA A 150 23.74 -11.26 -0.78
CA ALA A 150 25.02 -11.85 -0.41
C ALA A 150 25.56 -11.32 0.93
N ASP A 151 25.16 -10.10 1.32
CA ASP A 151 25.59 -9.41 2.54
C ASP A 151 24.83 -9.92 3.79
N ILE A 152 25.01 -11.19 4.12
CA ILE A 152 24.48 -11.80 5.35
C ILE A 152 25.59 -12.14 6.34
N ILE A 153 25.27 -12.07 7.64
CA ILE A 153 26.14 -12.54 8.71
C ILE A 153 25.43 -13.63 9.52
N ILE A 154 26.01 -14.82 9.61
CA ILE A 154 25.44 -15.94 10.37
C ILE A 154 25.83 -15.79 11.84
N LYS A 155 24.85 -15.52 12.71
CA LYS A 155 25.10 -15.23 14.13
C LYS A 155 25.10 -16.47 15.03
N GLN A 156 24.61 -17.60 14.52
CA GLN A 156 24.47 -18.83 15.30
C GLN A 156 24.91 -20.06 14.51
N THR A 157 25.62 -20.97 15.19
CA THR A 157 25.87 -22.33 14.71
C THR A 157 24.77 -23.25 15.22
N VAL A 158 24.36 -24.23 14.41
CA VAL A 158 23.27 -25.15 14.71
C VAL A 158 23.74 -26.58 14.59
N SER A 159 23.63 -27.35 15.67
CA SER A 159 23.83 -28.80 15.66
C SER A 159 22.47 -29.49 15.73
N LEU A 160 22.14 -30.35 14.73
CA LEU A 160 20.81 -30.95 14.58
C LEU A 160 20.66 -32.37 15.17
N SER A 161 21.71 -32.96 15.76
CA SER A 161 21.64 -34.34 16.28
C SER A 161 22.53 -34.60 17.51
N PRO A 162 22.04 -35.36 18.52
CA PRO A 162 20.68 -35.87 18.75
C PRO A 162 19.70 -34.84 19.37
N GLU A 163 20.22 -33.75 19.95
CA GLU A 163 19.44 -32.60 20.43
C GLU A 163 19.83 -31.36 19.62
N ILE A 164 18.89 -30.43 19.43
CA ILE A 164 19.15 -29.19 18.69
C ILE A 164 19.87 -28.22 19.61
N VAL A 165 21.15 -27.96 19.31
CA VAL A 165 21.98 -27.01 20.05
C VAL A 165 22.22 -25.77 19.19
N LEU A 166 21.99 -24.59 19.77
CA LEU A 166 22.22 -23.29 19.16
C LEU A 166 23.32 -22.57 19.96
N GLU A 167 24.44 -22.28 19.32
CA GLU A 167 25.56 -21.55 19.94
C GLU A 167 25.83 -20.27 19.16
N GLU A 168 26.43 -19.26 19.82
CA GLU A 168 26.87 -18.05 19.14
C GLU A 168 28.00 -18.38 18.17
N ASN A 169 27.91 -17.85 16.95
CA ASN A 169 28.97 -18.02 15.97
C ASN A 169 30.16 -17.11 16.32
N THR A 170 31.27 -17.72 16.75
CA THR A 170 32.51 -17.01 17.09
C THR A 170 33.55 -17.01 15.98
N ASP A 171 33.26 -17.65 14.85
CA ASP A 171 34.21 -17.80 13.75
C ASP A 171 34.46 -16.45 13.07
N ILE A 172 35.74 -16.16 12.78
CA ILE A 172 36.12 -14.88 12.15
C ILE A 172 35.61 -14.79 10.71
N GLU A 173 35.49 -15.94 10.03
CA GLU A 173 34.93 -16.06 8.68
C GLU A 173 33.48 -15.59 8.60
N ALA A 174 32.73 -15.64 9.72
CA ALA A 174 31.38 -15.09 9.77
C ALA A 174 31.35 -13.56 9.58
N TRP A 175 32.47 -12.89 9.86
CA TRP A 175 32.64 -11.44 9.75
C TRP A 175 33.16 -11.00 8.39
N ASP A 176 33.48 -11.93 7.48
CA ASP A 176 34.00 -11.59 6.13
C ASP A 176 33.08 -10.59 5.42
N ALA A 177 31.76 -10.82 5.45
CA ALA A 177 30.80 -9.90 4.86
C ALA A 177 30.89 -8.48 5.44
N VAL A 178 31.19 -8.34 6.74
CA VAL A 178 31.36 -7.06 7.44
C VAL A 178 32.67 -6.39 7.05
N ILE A 179 33.76 -7.18 7.00
CA ILE A 179 35.12 -6.73 6.73
C ILE A 179 35.27 -6.29 5.25
N GLU A 180 34.77 -7.09 4.30
CA GLU A 180 34.93 -6.86 2.86
C GLU A 180 34.35 -5.53 2.36
N ASN A 181 33.33 -5.01 3.05
CA ASN A 181 32.64 -3.77 2.66
C ASN A 181 33.09 -2.54 3.47
N ASN A 182 34.18 -2.65 4.24
CA ASN A 182 34.78 -1.53 4.95
C ASN A 182 36.29 -1.51 4.69
N ASP A 183 36.75 -0.51 3.92
CA ASP A 183 38.14 -0.40 3.48
C ASP A 183 39.15 -0.43 4.64
N GLU A 184 38.85 0.20 5.79
CA GLU A 184 39.75 0.22 6.96
C GLU A 184 39.85 -1.17 7.60
N LEU A 185 38.72 -1.88 7.71
CA LEU A 185 38.70 -3.23 8.27
C LEU A 185 39.35 -4.23 7.33
N LEU A 186 39.11 -4.11 6.02
CA LEU A 186 39.69 -4.97 5.00
C LEU A 186 41.21 -4.82 4.93
N GLU A 187 41.73 -3.59 4.97
CA GLU A 187 43.17 -3.33 4.98
C GLU A 187 43.85 -4.00 6.19
N LYS A 188 43.24 -3.89 7.38
CA LYS A 188 43.73 -4.54 8.60
C LYS A 188 43.68 -6.05 8.53
N TYR A 189 42.60 -6.61 7.98
CA TYR A 189 42.45 -8.05 7.80
C TYR A 189 43.53 -8.61 6.85
N ILE A 190 43.76 -7.94 5.72
CA ILE A 190 44.80 -8.31 4.75
C ILE A 190 46.21 -8.19 5.35
N ALA A 191 46.45 -7.17 6.18
CA ALA A 191 47.71 -6.98 6.89
C ALA A 191 47.93 -7.98 8.05
N GLY A 192 46.93 -8.81 8.39
CA GLY A 192 46.98 -9.73 9.53
C GLY A 192 46.94 -9.02 10.88
N GLU A 193 46.48 -7.76 10.93
CA GLU A 193 46.35 -6.99 12.16
C GLU A 193 45.11 -7.41 12.96
N PRO A 194 45.19 -7.46 14.30
CA PRO A 194 44.05 -7.83 15.13
C PRO A 194 42.95 -6.75 15.07
N ILE A 195 41.74 -7.16 14.65
CA ILE A 195 40.56 -6.30 14.65
C ILE A 195 39.81 -6.47 15.98
N SER A 196 39.58 -5.38 16.70
CA SER A 196 38.81 -5.41 17.96
C SER A 196 37.34 -5.76 17.70
N ARG A 197 36.76 -6.64 18.53
CA ARG A 197 35.33 -7.00 18.47
C ARG A 197 34.38 -5.81 18.54
N GLU A 198 34.75 -4.75 19.27
CA GLU A 198 33.96 -3.52 19.37
C GLU A 198 33.83 -2.80 18.03
N LYS A 199 34.90 -2.75 17.23
CA LYS A 199 34.88 -2.15 15.89
C LYS A 199 33.99 -2.95 14.95
N LEU A 200 34.12 -4.28 14.96
CA LEU A 200 33.28 -5.19 14.17
C LEU A 200 31.80 -5.04 14.54
N ALA A 201 31.47 -5.03 15.83
CA ALA A 201 30.09 -4.87 16.30
C ALA A 201 29.50 -3.49 15.94
N ARG A 202 30.32 -2.43 15.96
CA ARG A 202 29.90 -1.08 15.57
C ARG A 202 29.62 -1.00 14.06
N GLU A 203 30.47 -1.61 13.24
CA GLU A 203 30.27 -1.69 11.80
C GLU A 203 29.03 -2.52 11.46
N GLU A 204 28.87 -3.69 12.09
CA GLU A 204 27.65 -4.51 11.96
C GLU A 204 26.42 -3.68 12.31
N GLN A 205 26.40 -3.00 13.46
CA GLN A 205 25.27 -2.19 13.86
C GLN A 205 24.95 -1.10 12.83
N GLN A 206 25.96 -0.39 12.34
CA GLN A 206 25.77 0.66 11.33
C GLN A 206 25.20 0.08 10.03
N ARG A 207 25.77 -1.02 9.51
CA ARG A 207 25.30 -1.64 8.27
C ARG A 207 23.92 -2.28 8.40
N VAL A 208 23.58 -2.81 9.56
CA VAL A 208 22.21 -3.26 9.86
C VAL A 208 21.25 -2.08 9.85
N GLN A 209 21.62 -0.93 10.45
CA GLN A 209 20.81 0.29 10.41
C GLN A 209 20.61 0.85 9.00
N ASP A 210 21.64 0.74 8.16
CA ASP A 210 21.59 1.16 6.76
C ASP A 210 20.98 0.11 5.83
N ALA A 211 20.44 -0.98 6.39
CA ALA A 211 19.87 -2.13 5.68
C ALA A 211 20.78 -2.69 4.57
N SER A 212 22.11 -2.66 4.80
CA SER A 212 23.15 -3.17 3.90
C SER A 212 23.79 -4.48 4.36
N LEU A 213 23.50 -4.92 5.58
CA LEU A 213 23.92 -6.21 6.15
C LEU A 213 22.73 -6.85 6.87
N PHE A 214 22.55 -8.17 6.70
CA PHE A 214 21.42 -8.91 7.26
C PHE A 214 21.88 -10.04 8.20
N PRO A 215 21.71 -9.87 9.53
CA PRO A 215 22.04 -10.91 10.50
C PRO A 215 21.04 -12.06 10.41
N VAL A 216 21.57 -13.29 10.39
CA VAL A 216 20.79 -14.53 10.30
C VAL A 216 20.85 -15.27 11.62
N TYR A 217 19.68 -15.49 12.19
CA TYR A 217 19.44 -16.29 13.39
C TYR A 217 18.61 -17.54 13.02
N HIS A 218 18.73 -18.58 13.83
CA HIS A 218 18.08 -19.87 13.65
C HIS A 218 17.26 -20.23 14.88
N GLY A 219 16.15 -20.94 14.68
CA GLY A 219 15.38 -21.44 15.81
C GLY A 219 14.13 -22.21 15.44
N SER A 220 13.40 -22.58 16.49
CA SER A 220 12.08 -23.17 16.39
C SER A 220 11.15 -22.39 17.29
N ALA A 221 10.33 -21.54 16.69
CA ALA A 221 9.31 -20.79 17.43
C ALA A 221 8.39 -21.73 18.22
N LYS A 222 7.95 -22.83 17.60
CA LYS A 222 7.08 -23.82 18.23
C LYS A 222 7.66 -24.37 19.55
N ASN A 223 8.97 -24.59 19.60
CA ASN A 223 9.66 -25.17 20.76
C ASN A 223 10.36 -24.12 21.63
N GLY A 224 10.23 -22.82 21.31
CA GLY A 224 10.90 -21.74 22.03
C GLY A 224 12.42 -21.66 21.81
N LEU A 225 12.98 -22.38 20.83
CA LEU A 225 14.41 -22.41 20.55
C LEU A 225 14.85 -21.16 19.76
N GLY A 226 15.93 -20.51 20.19
CA GLY A 226 16.50 -19.34 19.50
C GLY A 226 15.75 -18.02 19.74
N ILE A 227 14.69 -18.02 20.56
CA ILE A 227 13.83 -16.85 20.78
C ILE A 227 14.51 -15.78 21.65
N GLN A 228 15.24 -16.18 22.70
CA GLN A 228 15.98 -15.23 23.53
C GLN A 228 17.10 -14.51 22.75
N PRO A 229 18.00 -15.23 22.02
CA PRO A 229 18.98 -14.58 21.15
C PRO A 229 18.36 -13.62 20.13
N LEU A 230 17.18 -13.97 19.57
CA LEU A 230 16.46 -13.09 18.66
C LEU A 230 15.95 -11.81 19.35
N MET A 231 15.42 -11.90 20.57
CA MET A 231 15.01 -10.72 21.35
C MET A 231 16.20 -9.84 21.73
N ASP A 232 17.34 -10.44 22.08
CA ASP A 232 18.59 -9.73 22.33
C ASP A 232 19.08 -9.00 21.05
N ALA A 233 19.04 -9.69 19.91
CA ALA A 233 19.37 -9.10 18.60
C ALA A 233 18.47 -7.92 18.26
N VAL A 234 17.16 -8.05 18.40
CA VAL A 234 16.19 -6.96 18.16
C VAL A 234 16.48 -5.74 19.04
N THR A 235 16.73 -5.96 20.33
CA THR A 235 16.94 -4.85 21.28
C THR A 235 18.32 -4.21 21.17
N GLY A 236 19.34 -4.98 20.76
CA GLY A 236 20.71 -4.52 20.57
C GLY A 236 20.99 -3.88 19.21
N LEU A 237 20.53 -4.51 18.13
CA LEU A 237 20.83 -4.09 16.76
C LEU A 237 19.97 -2.92 16.31
N PHE A 238 18.65 -2.94 16.58
CA PHE A 238 17.74 -1.90 16.09
C PHE A 238 17.81 -0.60 16.91
N GLN A 239 17.68 0.54 16.24
CA GLN A 239 17.68 1.87 16.84
C GLN A 239 16.34 2.57 16.55
N PRO A 240 15.77 3.31 17.52
CA PRO A 240 14.53 4.04 17.30
C PRO A 240 14.73 5.15 16.27
N ILE A 241 13.83 5.23 15.30
CA ILE A 241 13.81 6.28 14.27
C ILE A 241 13.20 7.57 14.86
N GLY A 242 13.95 8.68 14.78
CA GLY A 242 13.52 10.04 15.14
C GLY A 242 14.62 10.87 15.82
N GLU A 243 14.49 12.20 15.83
CA GLU A 243 15.42 13.09 16.56
C GLU A 243 15.27 12.88 18.07
N GLN A 244 16.33 12.42 18.74
CA GLN A 244 16.34 12.39 20.21
C GLN A 244 16.33 13.83 20.74
N GLY A 245 15.32 14.18 21.55
CA GLY A 245 15.26 15.46 22.25
C GLY A 245 14.48 16.59 21.55
N GLY A 246 13.80 16.32 20.43
CA GLY A 246 12.91 17.29 19.80
C GLY A 246 11.66 17.58 20.64
N ALA A 247 11.48 18.83 21.08
CA ALA A 247 10.32 19.24 21.89
C ALA A 247 9.00 19.31 21.09
N ALA A 248 9.08 19.54 19.78
CA ALA A 248 7.90 19.62 18.93
C ALA A 248 7.32 18.22 18.67
N LEU A 249 5.99 18.11 18.81
CA LEU A 249 5.27 16.87 18.55
C LEU A 249 5.27 16.55 17.05
N CYS A 250 5.59 15.31 16.71
CA CYS A 250 5.40 14.76 15.37
C CYS A 250 4.95 13.30 15.48
N GLY A 251 3.83 12.97 14.85
CA GLY A 251 3.36 11.60 14.71
C GLY A 251 2.60 11.37 13.41
N SER A 252 2.59 10.14 12.91
CA SER A 252 1.84 9.76 11.72
C SER A 252 0.82 8.66 12.02
N VAL A 253 -0.35 8.78 11.39
CA VAL A 253 -1.40 7.77 11.43
C VAL A 253 -1.12 6.70 10.39
N PHE A 254 -1.11 5.44 10.79
CA PHE A 254 -0.80 4.32 9.89
C PHE A 254 -1.87 3.24 9.83
N LYS A 255 -2.79 3.19 10.82
CA LYS A 255 -3.90 2.23 10.84
C LYS A 255 -5.17 2.90 11.40
N VAL A 256 -6.31 2.57 10.80
CA VAL A 256 -7.65 2.88 11.29
C VAL A 256 -8.40 1.56 11.45
N GLU A 257 -9.20 1.45 12.51
CA GLU A 257 -9.91 0.22 12.85
C GLU A 257 -11.28 0.54 13.45
N TYR A 258 -12.28 -0.27 13.11
CA TYR A 258 -13.61 -0.24 13.73
C TYR A 258 -13.77 -1.46 14.62
N THR A 259 -13.96 -1.21 15.91
CA THR A 259 -14.27 -2.25 16.91
C THR A 259 -15.64 -2.88 16.68
N ASP A 260 -15.92 -4.01 17.34
CA ASP A 260 -17.22 -4.71 17.22
C ASP A 260 -18.42 -3.87 17.68
N CYS A 261 -18.20 -2.90 18.58
CA CYS A 261 -19.22 -1.94 18.97
C CYS A 261 -19.33 -0.71 18.04
N GLY A 262 -18.64 -0.73 16.90
CA GLY A 262 -18.64 0.36 15.92
C GLY A 262 -17.78 1.56 16.30
N GLN A 263 -17.05 1.52 17.42
CA GLN A 263 -16.15 2.60 17.80
C GLN A 263 -14.94 2.61 16.86
N ARG A 264 -14.71 3.76 16.22
CA ARG A 264 -13.56 4.04 15.36
C ARG A 264 -12.32 4.35 16.20
N ARG A 265 -11.22 3.66 15.92
CA ARG A 265 -9.91 3.82 16.56
C ARG A 265 -8.86 4.11 15.52
N VAL A 266 -7.95 5.02 15.87
CA VAL A 266 -6.84 5.44 15.03
C VAL A 266 -5.54 5.11 15.74
N TYR A 267 -4.63 4.43 15.03
CA TYR A 267 -3.30 4.08 15.50
C TYR A 267 -2.30 5.03 14.86
N LEU A 268 -1.49 5.67 15.70
CA LEU A 268 -0.45 6.58 15.26
C LEU A 268 0.87 6.27 15.95
N ARG A 269 1.98 6.47 15.24
CA ARG A 269 3.31 6.38 15.81
C ARG A 269 3.83 7.78 16.13
N LEU A 270 4.32 7.99 17.35
CA LEU A 270 5.00 9.23 17.75
C LEU A 270 6.50 9.14 17.41
N TYR A 271 7.00 10.08 16.61
CA TYR A 271 8.42 10.15 16.23
C TYR A 271 9.21 11.18 17.03
N SER A 272 8.55 12.21 17.56
CA SER A 272 9.16 13.21 18.45
C SER A 272 8.10 13.90 19.31
N GLY A 273 8.54 14.56 20.38
CA GLY A 273 7.67 15.20 21.36
C GLY A 273 6.98 14.23 22.33
N THR A 274 6.01 14.75 23.07
CA THR A 274 5.22 14.01 24.05
C THR A 274 3.76 14.41 23.89
N LEU A 275 2.86 13.43 23.92
CA LEU A 275 1.41 13.64 23.83
C LEU A 275 0.78 13.41 25.20
N ARG A 276 -0.03 14.36 25.68
CA ARG A 276 -0.72 14.26 26.98
C ARG A 276 -2.23 14.31 26.82
N LEU A 277 -2.92 13.72 27.78
CA LEU A 277 -4.37 13.79 27.86
C LEU A 277 -4.80 15.26 27.99
N ARG A 278 -5.87 15.65 27.28
CA ARG A 278 -6.40 17.02 27.15
C ARG A 278 -5.58 17.98 26.30
N ASP A 279 -4.46 17.55 25.72
CA ASP A 279 -3.73 18.36 24.76
C ASP A 279 -4.61 18.68 23.54
N THR A 280 -4.36 19.85 22.94
CA THR A 280 -5.00 20.27 21.70
C THR A 280 -3.92 20.40 20.64
N VAL A 281 -3.88 19.42 19.75
CA VAL A 281 -2.81 19.23 18.77
C VAL A 281 -3.27 19.66 17.38
N ALA A 282 -2.40 20.33 16.63
CA ALA A 282 -2.69 20.65 15.24
C ALA A 282 -2.60 19.39 14.36
N LEU A 283 -3.63 19.15 13.55
CA LEU A 283 -3.54 18.25 12.40
C LEU A 283 -3.01 19.05 11.22
N ALA A 284 -2.00 18.52 10.52
CA ALA A 284 -1.38 19.23 9.41
C ALA A 284 -2.44 19.67 8.36
N GLY A 285 -2.68 20.99 8.25
CA GLY A 285 -3.64 21.57 7.32
C GLY A 285 -5.14 21.45 7.68
N ARG A 286 -5.49 21.07 8.92
CA ARG A 286 -6.89 20.93 9.39
C ARG A 286 -7.12 21.52 10.78
N GLU A 287 -8.35 21.40 11.27
CA GLU A 287 -8.75 21.77 12.63
C GLU A 287 -7.92 21.03 13.70
N LYS A 288 -7.85 21.65 14.89
CA LYS A 288 -7.11 21.09 16.02
C LYS A 288 -7.86 19.89 16.61
N LEU A 289 -7.12 18.83 16.93
CA LEU A 289 -7.61 17.64 17.60
C LEU A 289 -7.42 17.78 19.11
N LYS A 290 -8.49 17.62 19.89
CA LYS A 290 -8.41 17.52 21.35
C LYS A 290 -8.29 16.06 21.78
N ILE A 291 -7.29 15.75 22.60
CA ILE A 291 -7.04 14.40 23.10
C ILE A 291 -7.92 14.13 24.33
N THR A 292 -8.91 13.26 24.20
CA THR A 292 -9.86 12.93 25.28
C THR A 292 -9.54 11.60 25.96
N GLU A 293 -9.05 10.63 25.21
CA GLU A 293 -8.64 9.31 25.68
C GLU A 293 -7.42 8.87 24.87
N MET A 294 -6.46 8.22 25.53
CA MET A 294 -5.32 7.58 24.87
C MET A 294 -5.10 6.18 25.42
N ARG A 295 -4.71 5.28 24.53
CA ARG A 295 -4.25 3.94 24.91
C ARG A 295 -2.92 3.62 24.23
N ILE A 296 -2.15 2.75 24.86
CA ILE A 296 -0.89 2.23 24.32
C ILE A 296 -0.87 0.70 24.47
N PRO A 297 -0.21 -0.03 23.56
CA PRO A 297 0.12 -1.43 23.80
C PRO A 297 1.15 -1.49 24.94
N SER A 298 0.95 -2.37 25.91
CA SER A 298 1.87 -2.62 27.02
C SER A 298 1.73 -4.06 27.50
N LYS A 299 2.81 -4.84 27.48
CA LYS A 299 2.87 -6.23 27.99
C LYS A 299 1.71 -7.11 27.47
N GLY A 300 1.49 -7.13 26.17
CA GLY A 300 0.47 -7.95 25.52
C GLY A 300 -0.95 -7.38 25.54
N GLU A 301 -1.19 -6.27 26.26
CA GLU A 301 -2.53 -5.67 26.41
C GLU A 301 -2.57 -4.22 25.90
N ILE A 302 -3.78 -3.71 25.66
CA ILE A 302 -4.01 -2.30 25.32
C ILE A 302 -4.49 -1.58 26.58
N VAL A 303 -3.64 -0.74 27.15
CA VAL A 303 -3.90 -0.04 28.43
C VAL A 303 -4.14 1.44 28.21
N ARG A 304 -4.96 2.05 29.05
CA ARG A 304 -5.14 3.51 29.08
C ARG A 304 -3.89 4.20 29.63
N THR A 305 -3.55 5.36 29.08
CA THR A 305 -2.44 6.19 29.57
C THR A 305 -2.79 7.67 29.49
N ASP A 306 -2.22 8.46 30.40
CA ASP A 306 -2.36 9.93 30.40
C ASP A 306 -1.23 10.61 29.62
N THR A 307 -0.13 9.90 29.35
CA THR A 307 1.04 10.44 28.65
C THR A 307 1.65 9.37 27.74
N ALA A 308 2.00 9.78 26.52
CA ALA A 308 2.72 8.96 25.54
C ALA A 308 4.00 9.68 25.09
N TYR A 309 5.10 8.95 25.06
CA TYR A 309 6.43 9.47 24.74
C TYR A 309 6.83 9.16 23.29
N GLN A 310 7.94 9.74 22.85
CA GLN A 310 8.58 9.41 21.59
C GLN A 310 8.80 7.90 21.43
N GLY A 311 8.49 7.38 20.24
CA GLY A 311 8.60 5.97 19.89
C GLY A 311 7.34 5.15 20.20
N GLU A 312 6.38 5.68 20.96
CA GLU A 312 5.15 4.98 21.29
C GLU A 312 4.18 4.87 20.10
N ILE A 313 3.46 3.75 20.05
CA ILE A 313 2.24 3.62 19.25
C ILE A 313 1.06 4.01 20.14
N VAL A 314 0.33 5.05 19.74
CA VAL A 314 -0.81 5.59 20.47
C VAL A 314 -2.09 5.27 19.72
N ILE A 315 -3.10 4.86 20.48
CA ILE A 315 -4.43 4.52 19.98
C ILE A 315 -5.41 5.55 20.50
N LEU A 316 -6.07 6.26 19.59
CA LEU A 316 -7.02 7.33 19.88
C LEU A 316 -8.40 7.00 19.31
N PRO A 317 -9.50 7.21 20.06
CA PRO A 317 -10.82 7.31 19.46
C PRO A 317 -10.95 8.65 18.72
N SER A 318 -11.27 8.62 17.43
CA SER A 318 -11.46 9.84 16.64
C SER A 318 -12.22 9.55 15.36
N ASP A 319 -13.10 10.48 14.96
CA ASP A 319 -13.81 10.46 13.67
C ASP A 319 -13.23 11.43 12.65
N SER A 320 -12.42 12.40 13.10
CA SER A 320 -11.88 13.48 12.25
C SER A 320 -10.51 13.14 11.64
N VAL A 321 -9.76 12.26 12.30
CA VAL A 321 -8.40 11.89 11.89
C VAL A 321 -8.44 10.81 10.82
N ARG A 322 -7.85 11.07 9.66
CA ARG A 322 -7.81 10.12 8.55
C ARG A 322 -6.50 9.36 8.52
N LEU A 323 -6.51 8.24 7.80
CA LEU A 323 -5.30 7.49 7.50
C LEU A 323 -4.26 8.40 6.83
N ASN A 324 -2.97 8.18 7.14
CA ASN A 324 -1.83 9.01 6.73
C ASN A 324 -1.80 10.43 7.29
N ASP A 325 -2.80 10.92 8.05
CA ASP A 325 -2.74 12.24 8.67
C ASP A 325 -1.54 12.36 9.63
N VAL A 326 -1.05 13.58 9.79
CA VAL A 326 0.12 13.90 10.61
C VAL A 326 -0.30 14.82 11.75
N LEU A 327 0.11 14.45 12.96
CA LEU A 327 -0.07 15.23 14.16
C LEU A 327 1.19 16.07 14.40
N GLY A 328 1.02 17.38 14.52
CA GLY A 328 2.11 18.32 14.78
C GLY A 328 2.91 18.70 13.52
N ASP A 329 4.23 18.69 13.62
CA ASP A 329 5.13 19.23 12.59
C ASP A 329 5.50 18.18 11.51
N GLN A 330 4.93 18.34 10.31
CA GLN A 330 5.15 17.44 9.18
C GLN A 330 6.60 17.43 8.66
N THR A 331 7.37 18.50 8.89
CA THR A 331 8.76 18.58 8.41
C THR A 331 9.70 17.61 9.14
N ARG A 332 9.27 17.13 10.32
CA ARG A 332 10.05 16.24 11.19
C ARG A 332 9.79 14.74 10.97
N LEU A 333 9.01 14.38 9.95
CA LEU A 333 8.80 12.96 9.64
C LEU A 333 10.12 12.35 9.13
N PRO A 334 10.57 11.22 9.71
CA PRO A 334 11.88 10.67 9.40
C PRO A 334 11.95 10.03 8.01
N ARG A 335 10.83 9.55 7.49
CA ARG A 335 10.70 9.02 6.14
C ARG A 335 9.82 9.96 5.34
N LYS A 336 10.23 10.29 4.11
CA LYS A 336 9.32 10.91 3.15
C LYS A 336 8.12 9.99 3.02
N ARG A 337 6.90 10.55 3.06
CA ARG A 337 5.69 9.79 2.77
C ARG A 337 5.93 9.00 1.48
N TRP A 338 5.58 7.73 1.51
CA TRP A 338 5.44 6.93 0.31
C TRP A 338 4.55 7.74 -0.67
N ARG A 339 5.16 8.29 -1.72
CA ARG A 339 4.52 9.25 -2.65
C ARG A 339 3.78 8.57 -3.79
N GLU A 340 4.02 7.28 -3.99
CA GLU A 340 3.22 6.47 -4.90
C GLU A 340 1.93 6.12 -4.17
N ASP A 341 0.95 7.02 -4.13
CA ASP A 341 -0.41 6.64 -3.75
C ASP A 341 -0.85 5.57 -4.77
N PRO A 342 -0.88 4.28 -4.38
CA PRO A 342 -1.28 3.28 -5.33
C PRO A 342 -2.73 3.61 -5.71
N LEU A 343 -3.05 3.53 -7.01
CA LEU A 343 -4.39 3.81 -7.49
C LEU A 343 -5.15 2.50 -7.60
N PRO A 344 -6.46 2.48 -7.29
CA PRO A 344 -7.32 1.37 -7.65
C PRO A 344 -7.20 1.10 -9.16
N MET A 345 -7.06 -0.16 -9.53
CA MET A 345 -6.89 -0.59 -10.93
C MET A 345 -8.11 -1.33 -11.45
N LEU A 346 -8.88 -1.91 -10.54
CA LEU A 346 -10.08 -2.69 -10.82
C LEU A 346 -11.28 -1.99 -10.19
N ARG A 347 -12.45 -2.23 -10.78
CA ARG A 347 -13.74 -1.85 -10.21
C ARG A 347 -14.78 -2.92 -10.45
N THR A 348 -15.81 -2.94 -9.61
CA THR A 348 -17.00 -3.77 -9.79
C THR A 348 -18.25 -3.07 -9.24
N THR A 349 -19.42 -3.56 -9.64
CA THR A 349 -20.68 -3.22 -8.98
C THR A 349 -20.94 -4.22 -7.86
N ILE A 350 -21.33 -3.72 -6.69
CA ILE A 350 -21.78 -4.52 -5.55
C ILE A 350 -23.19 -4.13 -5.14
N ALA A 351 -24.03 -5.11 -4.83
CA ALA A 351 -25.40 -4.89 -4.35
C ALA A 351 -25.73 -5.86 -3.22
N PRO A 352 -26.58 -5.49 -2.26
CA PRO A 352 -27.07 -6.44 -1.27
C PRO A 352 -28.05 -7.41 -1.96
N LYS A 353 -28.17 -8.64 -1.45
CA LYS A 353 -29.22 -9.57 -1.92
C LYS A 353 -30.63 -9.04 -1.68
N THR A 354 -30.82 -8.23 -0.63
CA THR A 354 -32.11 -7.63 -0.29
C THR A 354 -32.01 -6.11 -0.28
N ALA A 355 -32.93 -5.43 -0.97
CA ALA A 355 -32.92 -3.97 -1.10
C ALA A 355 -32.95 -3.22 0.25
N ALA A 356 -33.60 -3.81 1.28
CA ALA A 356 -33.65 -3.25 2.63
C ALA A 356 -32.27 -3.14 3.33
N GLN A 357 -31.27 -3.90 2.87
CA GLN A 357 -29.93 -3.90 3.46
C GLN A 357 -28.98 -2.89 2.80
N ARG A 358 -29.48 -2.10 1.83
CA ARG A 358 -28.66 -1.17 1.04
C ARG A 358 -27.94 -0.12 1.89
N GLU A 359 -28.63 0.47 2.86
CA GLU A 359 -28.05 1.48 3.76
C GLU A 359 -26.94 0.87 4.62
N ARG A 360 -27.21 -0.28 5.25
CA ARG A 360 -26.21 -1.03 6.02
C ARG A 360 -24.99 -1.45 5.19
N LEU A 361 -25.19 -1.77 3.90
CA LEU A 361 -24.08 -2.08 3.00
C LEU A 361 -23.23 -0.84 2.72
N LEU A 362 -23.84 0.31 2.48
CA LEU A 362 -23.11 1.57 2.28
C LEU A 362 -22.31 1.95 3.53
N ASP A 363 -22.89 1.82 4.72
CA ASP A 363 -22.20 2.07 5.98
C ASP A 363 -21.01 1.13 6.15
N ALA A 364 -21.19 -0.17 5.91
CA ALA A 364 -20.11 -1.16 6.00
C ALA A 364 -18.99 -0.89 4.98
N LEU A 365 -19.33 -0.59 3.72
CA LEU A 365 -18.35 -0.25 2.68
C LEU A 365 -17.60 1.06 2.99
N THR A 366 -18.27 2.05 3.58
CA THR A 366 -17.64 3.31 4.00
C THR A 366 -16.64 3.07 5.12
N GLN A 367 -16.99 2.22 6.09
CA GLN A 367 -16.05 1.82 7.15
C GLN A 367 -14.85 1.06 6.57
N LEU A 368 -15.07 0.13 5.64
CA LEU A 368 -13.98 -0.62 5.00
C LEU A 368 -13.06 0.31 4.17
N ALA A 369 -13.64 1.24 3.41
CA ALA A 369 -12.89 2.23 2.62
C ALA A 369 -12.07 3.20 3.48
N ASP A 370 -12.53 3.48 4.70
CA ASP A 370 -11.79 4.30 5.67
C ASP A 370 -10.60 3.53 6.29
N THR A 371 -10.67 2.19 6.34
CA THR A 371 -9.54 1.34 6.78
C THR A 371 -8.52 1.08 5.67
N ASP A 372 -8.93 1.13 4.40
CA ASP A 372 -8.06 0.85 3.26
C ASP A 372 -8.20 1.94 2.16
N PRO A 373 -7.17 2.79 1.96
CA PRO A 373 -7.22 3.91 1.01
C PRO A 373 -7.29 3.45 -0.45
N LEU A 374 -6.97 2.18 -0.72
CA LEU A 374 -7.12 1.57 -2.03
C LEU A 374 -8.53 1.07 -2.31
N LEU A 375 -9.37 0.97 -1.29
CA LEU A 375 -10.76 0.63 -1.44
C LEU A 375 -11.58 1.91 -1.53
N ARG A 376 -12.17 2.18 -2.69
CA ARG A 376 -13.04 3.35 -2.89
C ARG A 376 -14.46 2.89 -3.17
N CYS A 377 -15.40 3.40 -2.39
CA CYS A 377 -16.82 3.17 -2.58
C CYS A 377 -17.46 4.46 -3.09
N GLU A 378 -18.13 4.37 -4.23
CA GLU A 378 -18.87 5.46 -4.85
C GLU A 378 -20.27 4.97 -5.21
N VAL A 379 -21.25 5.87 -5.16
CA VAL A 379 -22.61 5.57 -5.63
C VAL A 379 -22.80 6.30 -6.94
N ASP A 380 -23.09 5.55 -8.00
CA ASP A 380 -23.40 6.17 -9.28
C ASP A 380 -24.68 6.98 -9.16
N SER A 381 -24.63 8.24 -9.57
CA SER A 381 -25.75 9.17 -9.41
C SER A 381 -26.98 8.83 -10.27
N ILE A 382 -26.85 7.91 -11.24
CA ILE A 382 -27.91 7.60 -12.22
C ILE A 382 -28.39 6.18 -12.11
N THR A 383 -27.48 5.21 -12.18
CA THR A 383 -27.88 3.81 -12.03
C THR A 383 -28.21 3.52 -10.58
N HIS A 384 -27.78 4.39 -9.65
CA HIS A 384 -27.81 4.13 -8.22
C HIS A 384 -27.11 2.81 -7.87
N GLU A 385 -26.21 2.32 -8.73
CA GLU A 385 -25.37 1.17 -8.42
C GLU A 385 -24.24 1.61 -7.48
N ILE A 386 -23.85 0.73 -6.57
CA ILE A 386 -22.70 0.96 -5.70
C ILE A 386 -21.48 0.41 -6.43
N ILE A 387 -20.53 1.29 -6.73
CA ILE A 387 -19.29 0.99 -7.43
C ILE A 387 -18.18 0.87 -6.39
N LEU A 388 -17.50 -0.26 -6.40
CA LEU A 388 -16.36 -0.54 -5.54
C LEU A 388 -15.10 -0.62 -6.41
N SER A 389 -14.13 0.24 -6.13
CA SER A 389 -12.81 0.25 -6.78
C SER A 389 -11.75 -0.28 -5.81
N PHE A 390 -10.82 -1.07 -6.32
CA PHE A 390 -9.81 -1.79 -5.53
C PHE A 390 -8.58 -2.12 -6.39
N LEU A 391 -7.51 -2.63 -5.77
CA LEU A 391 -6.24 -2.92 -6.45
C LEU A 391 -6.22 -4.32 -7.08
N GLY A 392 -6.59 -5.35 -6.31
CA GLY A 392 -6.48 -6.76 -6.71
C GLY A 392 -7.70 -7.59 -6.36
N ARG A 393 -7.92 -8.72 -7.04
CA ARG A 393 -9.12 -9.56 -6.81
C ARG A 393 -9.16 -10.21 -5.44
N VAL A 394 -8.01 -10.53 -4.82
CA VAL A 394 -8.01 -11.10 -3.45
C VAL A 394 -8.54 -10.06 -2.45
N GLN A 395 -8.29 -8.77 -2.69
CA GLN A 395 -8.87 -7.68 -1.90
C GLN A 395 -10.41 -7.71 -1.96
N LEU A 396 -11.00 -7.93 -3.15
CA LEU A 396 -12.45 -8.05 -3.32
C LEU A 396 -13.02 -9.29 -2.61
N GLU A 397 -12.32 -10.42 -2.67
CA GLU A 397 -12.71 -11.64 -1.94
C GLU A 397 -12.74 -11.40 -0.43
N VAL A 398 -11.71 -10.73 0.10
CA VAL A 398 -11.62 -10.38 1.52
C VAL A 398 -12.72 -9.40 1.92
N VAL A 399 -12.98 -8.37 1.11
CA VAL A 399 -14.09 -7.44 1.36
C VAL A 399 -15.43 -8.20 1.39
N SER A 400 -15.67 -9.09 0.43
CA SER A 400 -16.90 -9.89 0.37
C SER A 400 -17.06 -10.80 1.58
N ALA A 401 -15.97 -11.42 2.04
CA ALA A 401 -15.97 -12.24 3.24
C ALA A 401 -16.19 -11.40 4.51
N LEU A 402 -15.56 -10.22 4.64
CA LEU A 402 -15.79 -9.30 5.77
C LEU A 402 -17.24 -8.84 5.84
N LEU A 403 -17.87 -8.53 4.70
CA LEU A 403 -19.28 -8.17 4.63
C LEU A 403 -20.17 -9.30 5.14
N SER A 404 -19.90 -10.54 4.75
CA SER A 404 -20.63 -11.72 5.20
C SER A 404 -20.40 -12.03 6.69
N GLU A 405 -19.14 -12.11 7.14
CA GLU A 405 -18.79 -12.60 8.46
C GLU A 405 -18.97 -11.55 9.56
N LYS A 406 -18.45 -10.34 9.35
CA LYS A 406 -18.47 -9.25 10.34
C LYS A 406 -19.80 -8.49 10.32
N TYR A 407 -20.26 -8.11 9.12
CA TYR A 407 -21.45 -7.26 8.98
C TYR A 407 -22.76 -8.04 8.79
N LYS A 408 -22.68 -9.36 8.59
CA LYS A 408 -23.82 -10.26 8.32
C LYS A 408 -24.62 -9.81 7.09
N LEU A 409 -23.91 -9.39 6.05
CA LEU A 409 -24.46 -8.91 4.78
C LEU A 409 -24.09 -9.84 3.64
N GLU A 410 -25.10 -10.37 2.96
CA GLU A 410 -24.89 -11.14 1.73
C GLU A 410 -24.98 -10.22 0.52
N THR A 411 -23.92 -10.22 -0.30
CA THR A 411 -23.80 -9.34 -1.47
C THR A 411 -23.69 -10.11 -2.77
N VAL A 412 -24.15 -9.48 -3.85
CA VAL A 412 -23.96 -9.92 -5.23
C VAL A 412 -22.96 -8.97 -5.88
N VAL A 413 -21.91 -9.53 -6.48
CA VAL A 413 -20.82 -8.77 -7.09
C VAL A 413 -20.72 -9.17 -8.56
N LYS A 414 -20.55 -8.18 -9.46
CA LYS A 414 -20.32 -8.43 -10.90
C LYS A 414 -18.84 -8.77 -11.16
N GLU A 415 -18.55 -9.29 -12.35
CA GLU A 415 -17.17 -9.54 -12.76
C GLU A 415 -16.36 -8.23 -12.77
N PRO A 416 -15.18 -8.17 -12.11
CA PRO A 416 -14.36 -6.96 -12.07
C PRO A 416 -13.87 -6.52 -13.44
N SER A 417 -13.94 -5.21 -13.72
CA SER A 417 -13.38 -4.58 -14.91
C SER A 417 -12.21 -3.67 -14.55
N VAL A 418 -11.25 -3.50 -15.46
CA VAL A 418 -10.17 -2.51 -15.31
C VAL A 418 -10.74 -1.09 -15.40
N ILE A 419 -10.11 -0.15 -14.69
CA ILE A 419 -10.41 1.28 -14.78
C ILE A 419 -9.64 1.88 -15.96
N TYR A 420 -10.36 2.28 -17.01
CA TYR A 420 -9.78 2.95 -18.18
C TYR A 420 -9.79 4.47 -17.99
N MET A 421 -9.01 5.17 -18.81
CA MET A 421 -9.05 6.62 -18.97
C MET A 421 -9.21 6.98 -20.45
N GLU A 422 -9.51 8.24 -20.75
CA GLU A 422 -9.60 8.75 -22.12
C GLU A 422 -8.60 9.89 -22.33
N ARG A 423 -7.96 9.91 -23.51
CA ARG A 423 -7.08 11.01 -23.92
C ARG A 423 -7.55 11.59 -25.24
N PRO A 424 -7.67 12.93 -25.36
CA PRO A 424 -7.96 13.58 -26.65
C PRO A 424 -6.89 13.26 -27.69
N LEU A 425 -7.27 13.14 -28.97
CA LEU A 425 -6.32 12.77 -30.04
C LEU A 425 -5.66 13.98 -30.69
N LYS A 426 -6.40 15.07 -30.87
CA LYS A 426 -5.93 16.29 -31.55
C LYS A 426 -6.42 17.56 -30.87
N ALA A 427 -5.80 18.69 -31.18
CA ALA A 427 -6.28 19.97 -30.72
C ALA A 427 -7.67 20.26 -31.32
N ALA A 428 -8.63 20.65 -30.49
CA ALA A 428 -9.96 21.08 -30.91
C ALA A 428 -10.45 22.23 -30.03
N SER A 429 -11.32 23.08 -30.56
CA SER A 429 -11.95 24.14 -29.80
C SER A 429 -13.41 24.27 -30.20
N HIS A 430 -14.26 24.46 -29.19
CA HIS A 430 -15.68 24.60 -29.38
C HIS A 430 -16.20 25.77 -28.57
N THR A 431 -17.11 26.55 -29.15
CA THR A 431 -17.76 27.68 -28.48
C THR A 431 -19.25 27.57 -28.62
N ILE A 432 -19.95 27.67 -27.49
CA ILE A 432 -21.40 27.80 -27.46
C ILE A 432 -21.72 29.22 -27.03
N HIS A 433 -22.53 29.91 -27.84
CA HIS A 433 -22.94 31.28 -27.61
C HIS A 433 -24.29 31.37 -26.89
N ILE A 434 -24.43 32.37 -26.02
CA ILE A 434 -25.69 32.79 -25.40
C ILE A 434 -26.70 33.17 -26.50
N GLU A 435 -27.99 32.90 -26.27
CA GLU A 435 -29.08 33.19 -27.23
C GLU A 435 -29.02 32.42 -28.57
N VAL A 436 -28.06 31.51 -28.75
CA VAL A 436 -27.98 30.64 -29.92
C VAL A 436 -28.52 29.25 -29.56
N PRO A 437 -29.65 28.79 -30.12
CA PRO A 437 -30.15 27.43 -29.93
C PRO A 437 -29.07 26.39 -30.31
N PRO A 438 -28.88 25.30 -29.55
CA PRO A 438 -29.73 24.79 -28.47
C PRO A 438 -29.33 25.23 -27.04
N ASN A 439 -28.54 26.30 -26.87
CA ASN A 439 -28.07 26.74 -25.55
C ASN A 439 -29.21 27.32 -24.69
N PRO A 440 -29.59 26.72 -23.55
CA PRO A 440 -30.64 27.24 -22.67
C PRO A 440 -30.09 28.19 -21.60
N PHE A 441 -28.76 28.31 -21.48
CA PHE A 441 -28.10 29.00 -20.39
C PHE A 441 -27.78 30.44 -20.76
N TRP A 442 -27.89 31.35 -19.80
CA TRP A 442 -27.46 32.73 -19.96
C TRP A 442 -25.94 32.86 -19.84
N ALA A 443 -25.19 32.13 -20.66
CA ALA A 443 -23.73 32.19 -20.72
C ALA A 443 -23.23 31.77 -22.10
N SER A 444 -22.13 32.38 -22.56
CA SER A 444 -21.29 31.82 -23.62
C SER A 444 -20.00 31.29 -23.03
N ILE A 445 -19.56 30.12 -23.50
CA ILE A 445 -18.28 29.52 -23.12
C ILE A 445 -17.60 28.99 -24.39
N GLY A 446 -16.34 29.37 -24.57
CA GLY A 446 -15.40 28.78 -25.53
C GLY A 446 -14.27 28.06 -24.80
N LEU A 447 -14.12 26.76 -25.08
CA LEU A 447 -13.05 25.93 -24.55
C LEU A 447 -12.22 25.36 -25.70
N SER A 448 -10.91 25.33 -25.51
CA SER A 448 -10.01 24.52 -26.33
C SER A 448 -9.40 23.38 -25.52
N VAL A 449 -9.25 22.22 -26.16
CA VAL A 449 -8.64 21.02 -25.60
C VAL A 449 -7.45 20.66 -26.48
N THR A 450 -6.28 20.58 -25.89
CA THR A 450 -5.05 20.14 -26.57
C THR A 450 -4.49 18.90 -25.88
N PRO A 451 -4.13 17.84 -26.63
CA PRO A 451 -3.53 16.66 -26.03
C PRO A 451 -2.11 16.96 -25.53
N LEU A 452 -1.77 16.39 -24.37
CA LEU A 452 -0.43 16.43 -23.79
C LEU A 452 0.23 15.04 -23.90
N SER A 453 1.52 14.94 -23.56
CA SER A 453 2.21 13.66 -23.40
C SER A 453 1.54 12.80 -22.33
N LEU A 454 1.66 11.48 -22.46
CA LEU A 454 1.12 10.54 -21.46
C LEU A 454 1.70 10.83 -20.07
N GLY A 455 0.86 10.78 -19.04
CA GLY A 455 1.23 11.06 -17.65
C GLY A 455 1.35 12.56 -17.30
N SER A 456 1.01 13.47 -18.22
CA SER A 456 1.01 14.92 -17.94
C SER A 456 -0.17 15.35 -17.06
N GLY A 457 -1.21 14.51 -16.98
CA GLY A 457 -2.45 14.80 -16.28
C GLY A 457 -3.25 15.91 -16.96
N VAL A 458 -4.22 16.45 -16.22
CA VAL A 458 -5.07 17.55 -16.72
C VAL A 458 -4.46 18.88 -16.32
N GLN A 459 -4.22 19.74 -17.31
CA GLN A 459 -3.80 21.12 -17.09
C GLN A 459 -4.94 22.06 -17.45
N TYR A 460 -5.16 23.09 -16.62
CA TYR A 460 -6.17 24.10 -16.86
C TYR A 460 -5.54 25.48 -16.92
N GLU A 461 -5.91 26.25 -17.94
CA GLU A 461 -5.51 27.65 -18.10
C GLU A 461 -6.75 28.49 -18.45
N SER A 462 -6.81 29.73 -17.95
CA SER A 462 -7.81 30.70 -18.40
C SER A 462 -7.13 31.88 -19.09
N ARG A 463 -7.58 32.19 -20.31
CA ARG A 463 -7.20 33.40 -21.07
C ARG A 463 -8.16 34.56 -20.84
N VAL A 464 -9.27 34.32 -20.17
CA VAL A 464 -10.27 35.35 -19.84
C VAL A 464 -9.77 36.17 -18.65
N SER A 465 -9.66 37.49 -18.80
CA SER A 465 -9.16 38.36 -17.74
C SER A 465 -10.13 38.45 -16.56
N LEU A 466 -9.58 38.53 -15.35
CA LEU A 466 -10.37 38.67 -14.11
C LEU A 466 -11.18 39.98 -14.07
N GLY A 467 -10.71 41.01 -14.78
CA GLY A 467 -11.42 42.28 -14.92
C GLY A 467 -12.66 42.18 -15.81
N TYR A 468 -12.69 41.25 -16.76
CA TYR A 468 -13.85 41.02 -17.63
C TYR A 468 -14.83 40.01 -17.03
N LEU A 469 -14.33 38.88 -16.52
CA LEU A 469 -15.14 37.86 -15.85
C LEU A 469 -14.54 37.54 -14.48
N ASN A 470 -15.30 37.85 -13.42
CA ASN A 470 -14.80 37.73 -12.06
C ASN A 470 -14.44 36.28 -11.66
N GLN A 471 -13.69 36.15 -10.56
CA GLN A 471 -13.20 34.85 -10.08
C GLN A 471 -14.30 33.83 -9.78
N SER A 472 -15.50 34.26 -9.34
CA SER A 472 -16.59 33.35 -9.02
C SER A 472 -17.11 32.61 -10.26
N PHE A 473 -17.23 33.31 -11.39
CA PHE A 473 -17.62 32.69 -12.66
C PHE A 473 -16.52 31.80 -13.21
N GLN A 474 -15.25 32.22 -13.14
CA GLN A 474 -14.12 31.39 -13.58
C GLN A 474 -13.99 30.10 -12.75
N ASN A 475 -14.19 30.19 -11.43
CA ASN A 475 -14.24 29.03 -10.55
C ASN A 475 -15.39 28.08 -10.97
N ALA A 476 -16.55 28.64 -11.30
CA ALA A 476 -17.70 27.84 -11.73
C ALA A 476 -17.45 27.11 -13.07
N VAL A 477 -16.79 27.77 -14.04
CA VAL A 477 -16.32 27.11 -15.28
C VAL A 477 -15.35 25.98 -14.94
N ARG A 478 -14.37 26.24 -14.09
CA ARG A 478 -13.38 25.23 -13.67
C ARG A 478 -14.05 24.03 -12.98
N ASP A 479 -15.02 24.26 -12.11
CA ASP A 479 -15.81 23.19 -11.47
C ASP A 479 -16.59 22.38 -12.51
N GLY A 480 -17.20 23.05 -13.49
CA GLY A 480 -17.91 22.40 -14.59
C GLY A 480 -16.98 21.58 -15.49
N ILE A 481 -15.77 22.09 -15.79
CA ILE A 481 -14.75 21.35 -16.53
C ILE A 481 -14.34 20.10 -15.75
N ARG A 482 -14.04 20.22 -14.45
CA ARG A 482 -13.69 19.07 -13.60
C ARG A 482 -14.76 18.00 -13.64
N TYR A 483 -16.03 18.38 -13.52
CA TYR A 483 -17.16 17.47 -13.65
C TYR A 483 -17.24 16.83 -15.05
N GLY A 484 -17.03 17.61 -16.12
CA GLY A 484 -17.07 17.09 -17.49
C GLY A 484 -15.93 16.11 -17.80
N LEU A 485 -14.78 16.27 -17.16
CA LEU A 485 -13.65 15.35 -17.29
C LEU A 485 -13.85 14.02 -16.58
N GLU A 486 -14.87 13.87 -15.73
CA GLU A 486 -15.21 12.57 -15.14
C GLU A 486 -15.71 11.58 -16.21
N GLN A 487 -16.16 12.05 -17.38
CA GLN A 487 -16.64 11.19 -18.46
C GLN A 487 -16.36 11.75 -19.85
N GLY A 488 -15.48 11.08 -20.58
CA GLY A 488 -15.25 11.27 -21.99
C GLY A 488 -16.33 10.65 -22.88
N LEU A 489 -15.98 10.37 -24.13
CA LEU A 489 -16.88 9.82 -25.14
C LEU A 489 -17.20 8.35 -24.89
N PHE A 490 -16.28 7.61 -24.30
CA PHE A 490 -16.46 6.21 -23.90
C PHE A 490 -16.92 6.06 -22.44
N GLY A 491 -17.13 7.18 -21.73
CA GLY A 491 -17.68 7.22 -20.37
C GLY A 491 -16.64 7.08 -19.26
N TRP A 492 -15.35 7.23 -19.57
CA TRP A 492 -14.25 7.15 -18.61
C TRP A 492 -13.63 8.51 -18.33
N ASN A 493 -12.89 8.64 -17.23
CA ASN A 493 -12.21 9.89 -16.88
C ASN A 493 -11.23 10.32 -17.98
N VAL A 494 -11.26 11.60 -18.34
CA VAL A 494 -10.38 12.20 -19.34
C VAL A 494 -9.09 12.72 -18.68
N THR A 495 -7.94 12.41 -19.26
CA THR A 495 -6.62 12.79 -18.76
C THR A 495 -5.69 13.28 -19.89
N ASP A 496 -4.47 13.66 -19.52
CA ASP A 496 -3.36 14.01 -20.43
C ASP A 496 -3.74 15.05 -21.48
N CYS A 497 -4.37 16.12 -21.01
CA CYS A 497 -4.80 17.23 -21.87
C CYS A 497 -4.69 18.58 -21.16
N LYS A 498 -4.52 19.63 -21.95
CA LYS A 498 -4.59 21.01 -21.52
C LYS A 498 -5.91 21.62 -22.00
N ILE A 499 -6.65 22.18 -21.05
CA ILE A 499 -7.93 22.83 -21.31
C ILE A 499 -7.74 24.33 -21.11
N CYS A 500 -8.03 25.09 -22.16
CA CYS A 500 -7.96 26.54 -22.14
C CYS A 500 -9.37 27.12 -22.14
N PHE A 501 -9.69 27.93 -21.13
CA PHE A 501 -10.89 28.77 -21.16
C PHE A 501 -10.59 30.03 -21.95
N GLU A 502 -11.00 30.02 -23.23
CA GLU A 502 -10.63 31.03 -24.22
C GLU A 502 -11.58 32.21 -24.25
N TYR A 503 -12.88 31.94 -24.14
CA TYR A 503 -13.92 32.93 -24.36
C TYR A 503 -15.06 32.76 -23.35
N GLY A 504 -15.51 33.87 -22.78
CA GLY A 504 -16.71 33.93 -21.94
C GLY A 504 -17.56 35.14 -22.31
N LEU A 505 -18.88 35.02 -22.24
CA LEU A 505 -19.79 36.15 -22.33
C LEU A 505 -20.93 35.96 -21.34
N TYR A 506 -21.32 37.05 -20.69
CA TYR A 506 -22.42 37.08 -19.72
C TYR A 506 -23.22 38.36 -19.92
N TYR A 507 -24.49 38.33 -19.55
CA TYR A 507 -25.37 39.48 -19.49
C TYR A 507 -25.77 39.74 -18.03
N SER A 508 -25.41 40.91 -17.52
CA SER A 508 -25.91 41.36 -16.21
C SER A 508 -27.34 41.89 -16.38
N PRO A 509 -28.29 41.54 -15.49
CA PRO A 509 -28.13 40.76 -14.26
C PRO A 509 -28.50 39.27 -14.39
N VAL A 510 -28.81 38.77 -15.60
CA VAL A 510 -29.43 37.45 -15.80
C VAL A 510 -28.46 36.28 -15.69
N SER A 511 -27.19 36.47 -16.03
CA SER A 511 -26.17 35.43 -16.00
C SER A 511 -25.69 35.14 -14.58
N THR A 512 -25.71 33.87 -14.19
CA THR A 512 -25.23 33.40 -12.89
C THR A 512 -24.02 32.46 -13.02
N PRO A 513 -23.19 32.30 -11.97
CA PRO A 513 -22.13 31.30 -11.98
C PRO A 513 -22.64 29.87 -12.21
N ALA A 514 -23.90 29.57 -11.85
CA ALA A 514 -24.50 28.27 -12.08
C ALA A 514 -24.71 27.96 -13.58
N ASP A 515 -24.97 28.98 -14.40
CA ASP A 515 -25.09 28.85 -15.86
C ASP A 515 -23.76 28.39 -16.46
N PHE A 516 -22.66 29.03 -16.05
CA PHE A 516 -21.32 28.67 -16.50
C PHE A 516 -20.91 27.26 -16.03
N ARG A 517 -21.20 26.90 -14.77
CA ARG A 517 -20.95 25.55 -14.24
C ARG A 517 -21.71 24.46 -15.00
N SER A 518 -22.91 24.79 -15.49
CA SER A 518 -23.78 23.84 -16.19
C SER A 518 -23.44 23.72 -17.67
N LEU A 519 -23.02 24.81 -18.32
CA LEU A 519 -22.65 24.86 -19.73
C LEU A 519 -21.25 24.30 -20.01
N ALA A 520 -20.28 24.50 -19.11
CA ALA A 520 -18.89 24.09 -19.33
C ALA A 520 -18.71 22.59 -19.69
N PRO A 521 -19.35 21.61 -19.01
CA PRO A 521 -19.26 20.20 -19.40
C PRO A 521 -19.79 19.92 -20.81
N ILE A 522 -20.81 20.67 -21.27
CA ILE A 522 -21.43 20.49 -22.58
C ILE A 522 -20.49 20.99 -23.67
N VAL A 523 -19.89 22.17 -23.49
CA VAL A 523 -18.87 22.71 -24.40
C VAL A 523 -17.67 21.77 -24.48
N LEU A 524 -17.22 21.28 -23.32
CA LEU A 524 -16.11 20.32 -23.25
C LEU A 524 -16.44 19.02 -24.01
N GLU A 525 -17.65 18.47 -23.86
CA GLU A 525 -18.07 17.28 -24.59
C GLU A 525 -18.00 17.49 -26.12
N GLN A 526 -18.42 18.66 -26.63
CA GLN A 526 -18.34 18.95 -28.05
C GLN A 526 -16.88 19.08 -28.53
N ALA A 527 -16.04 19.77 -27.76
CA ALA A 527 -14.60 19.84 -28.06
C ALA A 527 -13.94 18.45 -28.06
N LEU A 528 -14.35 17.55 -27.14
CA LEU A 528 -13.88 16.16 -27.11
C LEU A 528 -14.39 15.36 -28.30
N LYS A 529 -15.64 15.54 -28.75
CA LYS A 529 -16.17 14.91 -29.98
C LYS A 529 -15.40 15.32 -31.21
N GLU A 530 -15.10 16.62 -31.34
CA GLU A 530 -14.32 17.16 -32.45
C GLU A 530 -12.88 16.66 -32.43
N SER A 531 -12.27 16.58 -31.24
CA SER A 531 -10.94 16.01 -31.03
C SER A 531 -10.91 14.50 -31.33
N GLY A 532 -11.96 13.78 -30.96
CA GLY A 532 -11.92 12.33 -30.77
C GLY A 532 -11.12 11.96 -29.52
N THR A 533 -11.44 10.83 -28.91
CA THR A 533 -10.71 10.30 -27.75
C THR A 533 -10.16 8.91 -28.03
N GLN A 534 -9.08 8.58 -27.35
CA GLN A 534 -8.49 7.24 -27.31
C GLN A 534 -8.58 6.70 -25.89
N LEU A 535 -8.96 5.44 -25.74
CA LEU A 535 -8.93 4.76 -24.45
C LEU A 535 -7.49 4.47 -24.04
N LEU A 536 -7.23 4.70 -22.77
CA LEU A 536 -6.00 4.31 -22.09
C LEU A 536 -6.32 3.22 -21.08
N GLU A 537 -5.48 2.20 -21.02
CA GLU A 537 -5.50 1.16 -19.99
C GLU A 537 -4.25 1.25 -19.09
N PRO A 538 -4.36 0.91 -17.81
CA PRO A 538 -3.23 0.91 -16.90
C PRO A 538 -2.25 -0.22 -17.25
N TYR A 539 -0.97 0.14 -17.34
CA TYR A 539 0.14 -0.75 -17.58
C TYR A 539 0.99 -0.91 -16.32
N LEU A 540 1.38 -2.15 -16.07
CA LEU A 540 2.25 -2.53 -14.97
C LEU A 540 3.64 -2.78 -15.53
N SER A 541 4.67 -2.24 -14.88
CA SER A 541 6.01 -2.82 -15.00
C SER A 541 6.02 -4.13 -14.23
N PHE A 542 6.66 -5.17 -14.78
CA PHE A 542 6.84 -6.42 -14.07
C PHE A 542 8.30 -6.83 -14.01
N THR A 543 8.68 -7.46 -12.90
CA THR A 543 9.92 -8.20 -12.75
C THR A 543 9.57 -9.65 -12.40
N LEU A 544 9.85 -10.54 -13.33
CA LEU A 544 9.56 -11.97 -13.21
C LEU A 544 10.85 -12.72 -12.93
N TYR A 545 10.87 -13.48 -11.85
CA TYR A 545 11.89 -14.47 -11.56
C TYR A 545 11.33 -15.85 -11.87
N ALA A 546 12.01 -16.62 -12.72
CA ALA A 546 11.62 -17.99 -13.04
C ALA A 546 12.86 -18.88 -13.16
N PRO A 547 12.75 -20.19 -12.88
CA PRO A 547 13.82 -21.13 -13.19
C PRO A 547 14.20 -21.08 -14.68
N GLN A 548 15.49 -21.26 -14.99
CA GLN A 548 16.00 -21.14 -16.35
C GLN A 548 15.32 -22.08 -17.36
N GLU A 549 14.86 -23.24 -16.91
CA GLU A 549 14.14 -24.24 -17.71
C GLU A 549 12.86 -23.67 -18.36
N TYR A 550 12.24 -22.67 -17.74
CA TYR A 550 10.99 -22.07 -18.21
C TYR A 550 11.19 -20.83 -19.10
N LEU A 551 12.44 -20.48 -19.44
CA LEU A 551 12.75 -19.26 -20.19
C LEU A 551 11.99 -19.17 -21.51
N SER A 552 12.05 -20.23 -22.33
CA SER A 552 11.44 -20.25 -23.66
C SER A 552 9.92 -20.14 -23.59
N ARG A 553 9.31 -20.77 -22.58
CA ARG A 553 7.86 -20.74 -22.37
C ARG A 553 7.40 -19.36 -21.91
N ALA A 554 8.09 -18.75 -20.94
CA ALA A 554 7.78 -17.41 -20.46
C ALA A 554 7.84 -16.36 -21.59
N TYR A 555 8.86 -16.45 -22.46
CA TYR A 555 8.99 -15.60 -23.65
C TYR A 555 7.85 -15.78 -24.65
N HIS A 556 7.43 -17.02 -24.89
CA HIS A 556 6.36 -17.33 -25.84
C HIS A 556 4.96 -16.97 -25.31
N ASP A 557 4.75 -17.07 -24.00
CA ASP A 557 3.46 -16.75 -23.37
C ASP A 557 3.25 -15.24 -23.17
N ALA A 558 4.32 -14.45 -23.00
CA ALA A 558 4.21 -13.00 -22.77
C ALA A 558 3.35 -12.27 -23.83
N PRO A 559 3.54 -12.46 -25.15
CA PRO A 559 2.68 -11.85 -26.17
C PRO A 559 1.19 -12.24 -26.09
N LYS A 560 0.87 -13.46 -25.63
CA LYS A 560 -0.52 -13.93 -25.46
C LYS A 560 -1.27 -13.07 -24.45
N TYR A 561 -0.54 -12.54 -23.47
CA TYR A 561 -1.03 -11.64 -22.43
C TYR A 561 -0.81 -10.17 -22.75
N CYS A 562 -0.46 -9.83 -23.99
CA CYS A 562 -0.08 -8.49 -24.43
C CYS A 562 1.09 -7.90 -23.61
N ALA A 563 1.92 -8.77 -23.02
CA ALA A 563 3.10 -8.36 -22.27
C ALA A 563 4.29 -8.18 -23.22
N THR A 564 5.10 -7.16 -22.95
CA THR A 564 6.35 -6.89 -23.67
C THR A 564 7.51 -7.11 -22.72
N ILE A 565 8.42 -8.02 -23.08
CA ILE A 565 9.67 -8.23 -22.33
C ILE A 565 10.72 -7.24 -22.85
N GLU A 566 11.21 -6.38 -21.98
CA GLU A 566 12.26 -5.40 -22.28
C GLU A 566 13.65 -6.03 -22.14
N THR A 567 13.89 -6.78 -21.06
CA THR A 567 15.17 -7.47 -20.83
C THR A 567 14.96 -8.86 -20.23
N ALA A 568 15.89 -9.77 -20.51
CA ALA A 568 16.04 -10.99 -19.74
C ALA A 568 17.52 -11.18 -19.35
N GLN A 569 17.74 -11.47 -18.08
CA GLN A 569 19.07 -11.72 -17.54
C GLN A 569 19.08 -13.08 -16.87
N VAL A 570 20.03 -13.93 -17.26
CA VAL A 570 20.27 -15.20 -16.57
C VAL A 570 21.18 -14.92 -15.37
N LYS A 571 20.74 -15.29 -14.18
CA LYS A 571 21.48 -15.20 -12.92
C LYS A 571 21.56 -16.58 -12.29
N LYS A 572 22.71 -17.25 -12.45
CA LYS A 572 22.92 -18.65 -12.02
C LYS A 572 21.83 -19.56 -12.59
N ASP A 573 20.96 -20.12 -11.75
CA ASP A 573 19.89 -21.06 -12.13
C ASP A 573 18.53 -20.38 -12.40
N GLU A 574 18.45 -19.06 -12.24
CA GLU A 574 17.23 -18.28 -12.47
C GLU A 574 17.37 -17.32 -13.65
N VAL A 575 16.23 -16.98 -14.24
CA VAL A 575 16.11 -15.95 -15.26
C VAL A 575 15.20 -14.85 -14.73
N VAL A 576 15.69 -13.63 -14.85
CA VAL A 576 14.97 -12.42 -14.48
C VAL A 576 14.50 -11.74 -15.76
N PHE A 577 13.19 -11.67 -15.96
CA PHE A 577 12.57 -10.89 -17.03
C PHE A 577 12.09 -9.56 -16.48
N THR A 578 12.38 -8.48 -17.18
CA THR A 578 11.74 -7.19 -16.93
C THR A 578 10.92 -6.80 -18.14
N GLY A 579 9.78 -6.17 -17.90
CA GLY A 579 8.90 -5.78 -18.98
C GLY A 579 7.67 -5.04 -18.53
N GLU A 580 6.69 -4.98 -19.42
CA GLU A 580 5.42 -4.32 -19.20
C GLU A 580 4.25 -5.21 -19.56
N ILE A 581 3.13 -5.06 -18.86
CA ILE A 581 1.91 -5.85 -19.09
C ILE A 581 0.66 -5.04 -18.74
N PRO A 582 -0.43 -5.12 -19.54
CA PRO A 582 -1.71 -4.54 -19.17
C PRO A 582 -2.26 -5.12 -17.87
N ALA A 583 -2.84 -4.26 -17.03
CA ALA A 583 -3.46 -4.68 -15.77
C ALA A 583 -4.58 -5.72 -15.95
N ARG A 584 -5.26 -5.73 -17.09
CA ARG A 584 -6.32 -6.71 -17.38
C ARG A 584 -5.79 -8.15 -17.51
N CYS A 585 -4.53 -8.31 -17.92
CA CYS A 585 -3.93 -9.61 -18.24
C CYS A 585 -3.09 -10.18 -17.09
N ILE A 586 -2.63 -9.35 -16.16
CA ILE A 586 -1.63 -9.74 -15.16
C ILE A 586 -2.06 -10.91 -14.27
N GLN A 587 -3.35 -10.99 -13.92
CA GLN A 587 -3.82 -12.04 -13.03
C GLN A 587 -3.88 -13.40 -13.72
N ALA A 588 -4.38 -13.43 -14.95
CA ALA A 588 -4.37 -14.65 -15.76
C ALA A 588 -2.92 -15.10 -16.00
N TYR A 589 -2.03 -14.15 -16.32
CA TYR A 589 -0.61 -14.42 -16.47
C TYR A 589 0.01 -15.00 -15.20
N ARG A 590 -0.24 -14.42 -14.01
CA ARG A 590 0.26 -14.93 -12.72
C ARG A 590 -0.25 -16.34 -12.42
N THR A 591 -1.51 -16.62 -12.73
CA THR A 591 -2.12 -17.93 -12.46
C THR A 591 -1.47 -19.01 -13.32
N ASP A 592 -1.32 -18.74 -14.62
CA ASP A 592 -0.66 -19.65 -15.55
C ASP A 592 0.82 -19.83 -15.21
N LEU A 593 1.51 -18.72 -14.90
CA LEU A 593 2.90 -18.69 -14.48
C LEU A 593 3.14 -19.57 -13.25
N ALA A 594 2.33 -19.40 -12.21
CA ALA A 594 2.40 -20.23 -11.01
C ALA A 594 2.11 -21.70 -11.34
N PHE A 595 1.14 -21.99 -12.21
CA PHE A 595 0.78 -23.34 -12.60
C PHE A 595 1.92 -24.07 -13.30
N TYR A 596 2.52 -23.48 -14.35
CA TYR A 596 3.54 -24.20 -15.12
C TYR A 596 4.93 -24.20 -14.47
N THR A 597 5.20 -23.28 -13.55
CA THR A 597 6.45 -23.25 -12.76
C THR A 597 6.33 -24.01 -11.44
N ASN A 598 5.22 -24.71 -11.20
CA ASN A 598 4.92 -25.37 -9.92
C ASN A 598 5.09 -24.43 -8.71
N GLY A 599 4.73 -23.15 -8.88
CA GLY A 599 4.82 -22.11 -7.85
C GLY A 599 6.22 -21.54 -7.61
N GLN A 600 7.24 -21.94 -8.39
CA GLN A 600 8.63 -21.50 -8.19
C GLN A 600 8.93 -20.10 -8.71
N SER A 601 8.04 -19.54 -9.55
CA SER A 601 8.22 -18.21 -10.12
C SER A 601 7.64 -17.10 -9.25
N VAL A 602 8.19 -15.90 -9.43
CA VAL A 602 7.79 -14.69 -8.68
C VAL A 602 7.57 -13.56 -9.66
N CYS A 603 6.39 -12.97 -9.66
CA CYS A 603 6.09 -11.83 -10.52
C CYS A 603 5.78 -10.58 -9.69
N LEU A 604 6.79 -9.73 -9.53
CA LEU A 604 6.65 -8.39 -8.96
C LEU A 604 6.04 -7.45 -9.99
N THR A 605 5.14 -6.56 -9.55
CA THR A 605 4.50 -5.59 -10.44
C THR A 605 4.37 -4.24 -9.77
N GLU A 606 4.65 -3.17 -10.49
CA GLU A 606 4.42 -1.79 -10.06
C GLU A 606 3.66 -1.03 -11.15
N LEU A 607 2.87 -0.02 -10.76
CA LEU A 607 2.15 0.81 -11.74
C LEU A 607 3.16 1.65 -12.52
N LYS A 608 3.28 1.42 -13.84
CA LYS A 608 4.13 2.22 -14.72
C LYS A 608 3.40 3.47 -15.22
N GLY A 609 2.10 3.35 -15.47
CA GLY A 609 1.25 4.44 -15.96
C GLY A 609 0.10 3.93 -16.81
N TYR A 610 -0.40 4.79 -17.69
CA TYR A 610 -1.47 4.47 -18.63
C TYR A 610 -0.93 4.50 -20.06
N GLN A 611 -1.35 3.55 -20.90
CA GLN A 611 -1.02 3.49 -22.33
C GLN A 611 -2.26 3.26 -23.17
N ALA A 612 -2.14 3.49 -24.47
CA ALA A 612 -3.23 3.23 -25.41
C ALA A 612 -3.75 1.80 -25.27
N ALA A 613 -5.05 1.66 -25.03
CA ALA A 613 -5.69 0.37 -24.91
C ALA A 613 -5.65 -0.38 -26.25
N VAL A 614 -5.34 -1.67 -26.20
CA VAL A 614 -5.31 -2.54 -27.38
C VAL A 614 -6.57 -3.41 -27.44
N GLY A 615 -7.28 -3.35 -28.57
CA GLY A 615 -8.49 -4.14 -28.81
C GLY A 615 -9.75 -3.30 -28.95
N GLU A 616 -10.91 -3.92 -28.76
CA GLU A 616 -12.21 -3.23 -28.82
C GLU A 616 -12.37 -2.25 -27.64
N PRO A 617 -12.93 -1.06 -27.89
CA PRO A 617 -13.09 -0.06 -26.84
C PRO A 617 -14.13 -0.50 -25.82
N VAL A 618 -13.74 -0.54 -24.54
CA VAL A 618 -14.67 -0.79 -23.44
C VAL A 618 -15.48 0.47 -23.16
N ILE A 619 -16.78 0.42 -23.42
CA ILE A 619 -17.69 1.56 -23.26
C ILE A 619 -18.44 1.46 -21.94
N GLN A 620 -18.40 2.54 -21.15
CA GLN A 620 -19.26 2.70 -19.99
C GLN A 620 -20.49 3.53 -20.36
N PRO A 621 -21.69 3.20 -19.84
CA PRO A 621 -22.84 4.09 -19.96
C PRO A 621 -22.50 5.47 -19.39
N ARG A 622 -22.61 6.50 -20.25
CA ARG A 622 -22.41 7.89 -19.85
C ARG A 622 -23.57 8.32 -18.98
N ARG A 623 -23.29 9.22 -18.04
CA ARG A 623 -24.30 9.84 -17.21
C ARG A 623 -25.29 10.57 -18.13
N PRO A 624 -26.61 10.27 -18.08
CA PRO A 624 -27.61 11.09 -18.73
C PRO A 624 -27.36 12.51 -18.30
N ASN A 625 -27.11 13.35 -19.30
CA ASN A 625 -26.90 14.76 -19.06
C ASN A 625 -28.30 15.33 -18.77
N SER A 626 -28.79 15.18 -17.53
CA SER A 626 -30.10 15.72 -17.11
C SER A 626 -30.19 17.25 -17.33
N ARG A 627 -29.03 17.88 -17.50
CA ARG A 627 -28.84 19.27 -17.95
C ARG A 627 -29.20 19.48 -19.42
N LEU A 628 -28.94 18.51 -20.31
CA LEU A 628 -29.48 18.45 -21.69
C LEU A 628 -30.96 18.03 -21.70
N ASP A 629 -31.43 17.24 -20.74
CA ASP A 629 -32.87 16.94 -20.66
C ASP A 629 -33.67 18.20 -20.31
N LYS A 630 -33.14 19.16 -19.54
CA LYS A 630 -33.73 20.51 -19.42
C LYS A 630 -33.79 21.25 -20.76
N VAL A 631 -32.78 21.10 -21.62
CA VAL A 631 -32.80 21.63 -23.00
C VAL A 631 -33.95 21.00 -23.77
N ARG A 632 -34.03 19.66 -23.80
CA ARG A 632 -35.10 18.92 -24.49
C ARG A 632 -36.50 19.23 -23.93
N HIS A 633 -36.65 19.34 -22.61
CA HIS A 633 -37.92 19.66 -21.94
C HIS A 633 -38.36 21.12 -22.12
N MET A 634 -37.43 22.06 -22.30
CA MET A 634 -37.78 23.44 -22.65
C MET A 634 -38.25 23.55 -24.10
N PHE A 635 -37.63 22.81 -25.03
CA PHE A 635 -38.06 22.78 -26.43
C PHE A 635 -39.39 22.04 -26.64
N SER A 636 -39.71 21.01 -25.83
CA SER A 636 -41.00 20.30 -25.93
C SER A 636 -42.21 21.05 -25.34
N LYS A 637 -42.00 22.19 -24.68
CA LYS A 637 -43.08 23.08 -24.20
C LYS A 637 -43.42 24.22 -25.17
N ILE A 638 -42.68 24.36 -26.27
CA ILE A 638 -42.84 25.45 -27.26
C ILE A 638 -43.44 24.94 -28.60
N THR A 639 -43.71 23.63 -28.69
CA THR A 639 -44.59 23.03 -29.71
C THR A 639 -45.86 22.54 -29.04
#